data_AF-A4IAJ9-F1
#
_entry.id   AF-A4IAJ9-F1
#
_cell.length_a   1.000
_cell.length_b   1.000
_cell.length_c   1.000
_cell.angle_alpha   90.00
_cell.angle_beta   90.00
_cell.angle_gamma   90.00
#
_symmetry.space_group_name_H-M   'P 1'
#
loop_
_entity.id
_entity.type
_entity.pdbx_description
1 polymer ?
#
loop_
_entity_poly.entity_id
_entity_poly.type
_entity_poly.pdbx_seq_one_letter_code
_entity_poly.pdbx_strand_id
1 'polypeptide(L)'
;MNTSATEASAIQQLAKKPTDIAAHYSAETCNLDYDTNDPERGDLDEVLFFAEPLKEAQNLLPNGKSPPKSPKTSMQTFLQTVPHLFTLTLEEISSLDVMVREYSEMDVIIEEGAYLEHIYVLASGTVEVMNSKKGLKRAFGHRRIGSMVAPSVFGIDDAILENAVEFTYHASSNTTLLLIPRKQFMDLFARSPIFANNVSSQILRTLPSFSVFQEFCRAVFGISSSSASDAQGRRSGYCLSLPILIRLFRSSGTLLHKHANRKEVDCEALRYCTRRLPVNITVTYVIILTQGVPDYLSDEFLADAANRQPGATPFIAAVDTGKRRRCAWTFGGGGQTLVLMRDGFTDTIDFVSNLCIFCIEAKKLRARLQQLVSPSAAEVLRNALAPAENNLSAHAHMQEVLASLPFSDDELRGLENVWGEETLQQLYNIVVHREEYVVQVESVSSKVFSENPYANWALTIVRHIKSRLCVPEVEPLPEDIIIDVLFSPNRTLKNLFCCMSADIKALIENISEESGSGKGERAGNWKNANDRYYYLLTGLLERNAMIRDAYRSRLQSNGFTLMEDGHASALIVDLIDVSNISPDETDPGLRACAAQASKKSREGKRHFIINVDKTFGAQIEAILRSLLLTFGSRIQSVNLSGKAAGLTGNRGDLVLPKKLIFSKQTFGEDSTDEIRLCNRKSFLREDITPLLDKSCSAQVHHGTCITLPGFMLQSQPVLKFYKTVHGCTAVDMQSSYVARQLEECRRNGVLRQTIPSRYLFYCDDMPLGNENGLVLKPQKREIISTIYATARALLRKILES
;
A
#
# COMPACT_ATOMS: atom_id res chain seq x y z
N MET A 1 -37.21 45.79 6.33
CA MET A 1 -38.67 45.98 6.23
C MET A 1 -39.29 44.61 6.04
N ASN A 2 -40.22 44.24 6.91
CA ASN A 2 -40.89 42.93 6.92
C ASN A 2 -41.76 42.74 5.68
N THR A 3 -41.56 41.63 4.96
CA THR A 3 -42.65 40.95 4.26
C THR A 3 -42.55 39.45 4.50
N SER A 4 -43.63 38.97 5.11
CA SER A 4 -44.04 37.60 5.39
C SER A 4 -43.83 36.63 4.23
N ALA A 5 -43.17 35.50 4.50
CA ALA A 5 -43.27 34.28 3.72
C ALA A 5 -43.94 33.21 4.60
N THR A 6 -45.24 33.04 4.42
CA THR A 6 -46.05 31.97 5.00
C THR A 6 -46.94 31.43 3.89
N GLU A 7 -46.60 30.27 3.33
CA GLU A 7 -47.55 29.42 2.60
C GLU A 7 -46.97 28.00 2.39
N ALA A 8 -47.84 27.00 2.64
CA ALA A 8 -47.78 25.58 2.24
C ALA A 8 -46.58 24.75 2.76
N SER A 9 -46.64 23.95 3.83
CA SER A 9 -47.58 22.87 4.21
C SER A 9 -47.82 21.78 3.16
N ALA A 10 -47.43 20.55 3.55
CA ALA A 10 -47.99 19.24 3.19
C ALA A 10 -47.52 18.51 1.92
N ILE A 11 -46.43 17.74 2.04
CA ILE A 11 -46.30 16.43 1.38
C ILE A 11 -45.72 15.43 2.41
N GLN A 12 -46.59 14.85 3.23
CA GLN A 12 -46.30 13.63 4.01
C GLN A 12 -47.00 12.47 3.31
N GLN A 13 -46.27 11.74 2.45
CA GLN A 13 -46.75 10.45 1.94
C GLN A 13 -46.31 9.34 2.89
N LEU A 14 -47.31 8.71 3.51
CA LEU A 14 -47.21 7.50 4.31
C LEU A 14 -46.68 6.33 3.47
N ALA A 15 -45.47 5.87 3.76
CA ALA A 15 -44.97 4.58 3.28
C ALA A 15 -45.59 3.46 4.13
N LYS A 16 -46.49 2.68 3.51
CA LYS A 16 -47.14 1.49 4.09
C LYS A 16 -46.10 0.40 4.41
N LYS A 17 -46.13 -0.11 5.65
CA LYS A 17 -45.40 -1.33 6.06
C LYS A 17 -45.99 -2.56 5.34
N PRO A 18 -45.17 -3.53 4.90
CA PRO A 18 -45.65 -4.78 4.32
C PRO A 18 -46.25 -5.68 5.40
N THR A 19 -47.37 -6.32 5.07
CA THR A 19 -48.07 -7.32 5.87
C THR A 19 -47.34 -8.67 5.79
N ASP A 20 -46.95 -9.21 6.94
CA ASP A 20 -46.41 -10.57 7.10
C ASP A 20 -47.46 -11.62 6.71
N ILE A 21 -47.18 -12.40 5.66
CA ILE A 21 -47.97 -13.58 5.29
C ILE A 21 -47.29 -14.78 5.93
N ALA A 22 -47.86 -15.24 7.04
CA ALA A 22 -47.48 -16.47 7.73
C ALA A 22 -47.99 -17.69 6.92
N ALA A 23 -47.09 -18.35 6.19
CA ALA A 23 -47.37 -19.63 5.53
C ALA A 23 -47.16 -20.76 6.55
N HIS A 24 -48.26 -21.37 6.99
CA HIS A 24 -48.28 -22.61 7.76
C HIS A 24 -47.75 -23.77 6.89
N TYR A 25 -46.54 -24.26 7.20
CA TYR A 25 -46.08 -25.56 6.72
C TYR A 25 -46.37 -26.61 7.79
N SER A 26 -47.31 -27.49 7.49
CA SER A 26 -47.62 -28.70 8.25
C SER A 26 -46.52 -29.73 8.08
N ALA A 27 -45.97 -30.20 9.20
CA ALA A 27 -44.98 -31.26 9.26
C ALA A 27 -45.64 -32.62 9.01
N GLU A 28 -45.36 -33.24 7.86
CA GLU A 28 -45.62 -34.66 7.65
C GLU A 28 -44.34 -35.46 7.91
N THR A 29 -44.39 -36.22 8.99
CA THR A 29 -43.40 -37.20 9.44
C THR A 29 -43.42 -38.41 8.50
N CYS A 30 -42.39 -38.58 7.68
CA CYS A 30 -42.15 -39.84 6.95
C CYS A 30 -40.93 -40.54 7.56
N ASN A 31 -41.20 -41.54 8.40
CA ASN A 31 -40.22 -42.51 8.88
C ASN A 31 -39.84 -43.41 7.70
N LEU A 32 -38.58 -43.37 7.27
CA LEU A 32 -37.99 -44.37 6.38
C LEU A 32 -36.76 -44.94 7.07
N ASP A 33 -36.98 -46.08 7.72
CA ASP A 33 -35.95 -46.97 8.23
C ASP A 33 -35.20 -47.57 7.04
N TYR A 34 -33.89 -47.33 6.95
CA TYR A 34 -32.98 -48.15 6.17
C TYR A 34 -31.79 -48.52 7.05
N ASP A 35 -31.91 -49.69 7.66
CA ASP A 35 -30.85 -50.38 8.38
C ASP A 35 -30.50 -51.60 7.51
N THR A 36 -29.35 -51.56 6.83
CA THR A 36 -28.71 -52.74 6.23
C THR A 36 -27.24 -52.41 6.02
N ASN A 37 -26.43 -52.88 6.96
CA ASN A 37 -24.99 -53.03 6.82
C ASN A 37 -24.71 -54.10 5.76
N ASP A 38 -23.83 -53.82 4.80
CA ASP A 38 -22.99 -54.86 4.21
C ASP A 38 -21.60 -54.28 3.85
N PRO A 39 -20.51 -54.76 4.47
CA PRO A 39 -19.15 -54.33 4.18
C PRO A 39 -18.48 -55.38 3.27
N GLU A 40 -18.53 -55.17 1.95
CA GLU A 40 -17.73 -55.99 1.03
C GLU A 40 -16.46 -55.27 0.59
N ARG A 41 -15.34 -55.94 0.90
CA ARG A 41 -13.99 -55.69 0.42
C ARG A 41 -13.92 -55.95 -1.09
N GLY A 42 -13.35 -55.01 -1.84
CA GLY A 42 -12.89 -55.22 -3.21
C GLY A 42 -11.59 -54.46 -3.44
N ASP A 43 -10.56 -55.17 -3.86
CA ASP A 43 -9.17 -54.73 -4.05
C ASP A 43 -9.03 -53.39 -4.80
N LEU A 44 -8.27 -52.47 -4.18
CA LEU A 44 -7.58 -51.38 -4.85
C LEU A 44 -6.40 -52.00 -5.61
N ASP A 45 -6.48 -52.15 -6.93
CA ASP A 45 -5.34 -52.05 -7.86
C ASP A 45 -5.78 -52.49 -9.27
N GLU A 46 -6.55 -51.67 -10.01
CA GLU A 46 -6.62 -51.84 -11.48
C GLU A 46 -7.18 -50.66 -12.30
N VAL A 47 -7.38 -49.46 -11.73
CA VAL A 47 -7.96 -48.31 -12.48
C VAL A 47 -6.89 -47.30 -12.91
N LEU A 48 -5.93 -47.76 -13.72
CA LEU A 48 -5.13 -46.91 -14.59
C LEU A 48 -5.25 -47.52 -15.99
N PHE A 49 -5.58 -46.70 -17.00
CA PHE A 49 -5.77 -47.05 -18.42
C PHE A 49 -7.18 -47.42 -18.92
N PHE A 50 -8.16 -46.52 -18.80
CA PHE A 50 -9.23 -46.44 -19.80
C PHE A 50 -9.60 -44.98 -20.09
N ALA A 51 -8.88 -44.37 -21.03
CA ALA A 51 -9.32 -43.16 -21.71
C ALA A 51 -10.12 -43.59 -22.95
N GLU A 52 -11.41 -43.94 -22.77
CA GLU A 52 -12.27 -44.31 -23.90
C GLU A 52 -12.81 -43.08 -24.65
N PRO A 53 -13.02 -43.16 -25.98
CA PRO A 53 -13.61 -42.08 -26.77
C PRO A 53 -15.13 -41.98 -26.57
N LEU A 54 -15.59 -40.74 -26.33
CA LEU A 54 -16.95 -40.19 -26.35
C LEU A 54 -18.04 -41.01 -27.07
N LYS A 55 -18.98 -41.60 -26.31
CA LYS A 55 -20.25 -42.10 -26.86
C LYS A 55 -21.50 -41.29 -26.45
N GLU A 56 -21.48 -40.48 -25.40
CA GLU A 56 -22.73 -39.89 -24.85
C GLU A 56 -22.93 -38.38 -25.03
N ALA A 57 -22.18 -37.71 -25.90
CA ALA A 57 -22.37 -36.28 -26.17
C ALA A 57 -23.69 -35.91 -26.91
N GLN A 58 -24.63 -36.85 -27.12
CA GLN A 58 -25.88 -36.57 -27.85
C GLN A 58 -26.84 -35.62 -27.13
N ASN A 59 -26.72 -35.43 -25.80
CA ASN A 59 -27.65 -34.60 -25.04
C ASN A 59 -27.25 -33.11 -24.90
N LEU A 60 -26.15 -32.66 -25.54
CA LEU A 60 -25.69 -31.27 -25.43
C LEU A 60 -26.38 -30.28 -26.39
N LEU A 61 -27.43 -30.67 -27.12
CA LEU A 61 -28.03 -29.84 -28.18
C LEU A 61 -29.54 -29.63 -28.01
N PRO A 62 -30.05 -28.40 -28.25
CA PRO A 62 -31.47 -28.18 -28.52
C PRO A 62 -31.83 -28.85 -29.85
N ASN A 63 -32.92 -29.61 -29.86
CA ASN A 63 -33.49 -30.35 -31.00
C ASN A 63 -33.60 -29.51 -32.29
N GLY A 64 -32.55 -29.54 -33.12
CA GLY A 64 -32.51 -28.88 -34.41
C GLY A 64 -31.64 -29.68 -35.39
N LYS A 65 -32.20 -29.98 -36.57
CA LYS A 65 -31.65 -30.81 -37.66
C LYS A 65 -30.38 -30.22 -38.32
N SER A 66 -29.34 -29.96 -37.53
CA SER A 66 -28.00 -29.64 -38.03
C SER A 66 -27.16 -30.93 -38.13
N PRO A 67 -26.24 -31.04 -39.10
CA PRO A 67 -25.38 -32.22 -39.24
C PRO A 67 -24.62 -32.49 -37.93
N PRO A 68 -24.33 -33.76 -37.60
CA PRO A 68 -23.66 -34.12 -36.35
C PRO A 68 -22.32 -33.38 -36.27
N LYS A 69 -22.25 -32.40 -35.37
CA LYS A 69 -21.02 -31.68 -35.07
C LYS A 69 -20.02 -32.67 -34.48
N SER A 70 -18.74 -32.51 -34.81
CA SER A 70 -17.69 -33.28 -34.14
C SER A 70 -17.77 -33.05 -32.62
N PRO A 71 -17.43 -34.03 -31.77
CA PRO A 71 -17.47 -33.86 -30.32
C PRO A 71 -16.68 -32.64 -29.84
N LYS A 72 -15.54 -32.35 -30.48
CA LYS A 72 -14.72 -31.15 -30.22
C LYS A 72 -15.49 -29.86 -30.53
N THR A 73 -16.17 -29.78 -31.67
CA THR A 73 -16.99 -28.62 -32.05
C THR A 73 -18.19 -28.44 -31.10
N SER A 74 -18.79 -29.54 -30.65
CA SER A 74 -19.88 -29.50 -29.66
C SER A 74 -19.39 -28.99 -28.30
N MET A 75 -18.25 -29.49 -27.81
CA MET A 75 -17.61 -28.99 -26.57
C MET A 75 -17.27 -27.50 -26.68
N GLN A 76 -16.69 -27.06 -27.79
CA GLN A 76 -16.39 -25.64 -28.04
C GLN A 76 -17.65 -24.78 -28.00
N THR A 77 -18.71 -25.22 -28.67
CA THR A 77 -20.02 -24.52 -28.64
C THR A 77 -20.57 -24.48 -27.22
N PHE A 78 -20.43 -25.58 -26.45
CA PHE A 78 -20.88 -25.65 -25.07
C PHE A 78 -20.13 -24.68 -24.15
N LEU A 79 -18.80 -24.62 -24.22
CA LEU A 79 -18.00 -23.68 -23.42
C LEU A 79 -18.39 -22.22 -23.68
N GLN A 80 -18.88 -21.91 -24.88
CA GLN A 80 -19.41 -20.58 -25.20
C GLN A 80 -20.78 -20.27 -24.54
N THR A 81 -21.39 -21.23 -23.85
CA THR A 81 -22.62 -21.02 -23.05
C THR A 81 -22.34 -20.92 -21.55
N VAL A 82 -21.11 -21.20 -21.13
CA VAL A 82 -20.69 -21.25 -19.72
C VAL A 82 -20.30 -19.84 -19.24
N PRO A 83 -20.68 -19.44 -18.00
CA PRO A 83 -20.22 -18.19 -17.40
C PRO A 83 -18.70 -18.03 -17.48
N HIS A 84 -18.24 -16.79 -17.69
CA HIS A 84 -16.84 -16.39 -17.95
C HIS A 84 -16.26 -16.87 -19.29
N LEU A 85 -16.48 -18.13 -19.66
CA LEU A 85 -15.92 -18.75 -20.88
C LEU A 85 -16.68 -18.36 -22.16
N PHE A 86 -17.93 -17.88 -22.04
CA PHE A 86 -18.75 -17.42 -23.17
C PHE A 86 -18.12 -16.32 -24.03
N THR A 87 -17.13 -15.61 -23.50
CA THR A 87 -16.43 -14.53 -24.20
C THR A 87 -15.17 -14.98 -24.94
N LEU A 88 -14.77 -16.24 -24.77
CA LEU A 88 -13.59 -16.78 -25.43
C LEU A 88 -13.88 -17.03 -26.91
N THR A 89 -12.87 -16.71 -27.72
CA THR A 89 -12.87 -17.02 -29.15
C THR A 89 -12.69 -18.52 -29.37
N LEU A 90 -13.09 -19.01 -30.56
CA LEU A 90 -12.89 -20.41 -30.91
C LEU A 90 -11.41 -20.81 -30.92
N GLU A 91 -10.51 -19.90 -31.25
CA GLU A 91 -9.06 -20.12 -31.22
C GLU A 91 -8.57 -20.32 -29.78
N GLU A 92 -8.97 -19.44 -28.86
CA GLU A 92 -8.62 -19.54 -27.44
C GLU A 92 -9.14 -20.84 -26.83
N ILE A 93 -10.40 -21.19 -27.09
CA ILE A 93 -10.98 -22.46 -26.61
C ILE A 93 -10.25 -23.67 -27.25
N SER A 94 -9.91 -23.59 -28.53
CA SER A 94 -9.17 -24.67 -29.21
C SER A 94 -7.77 -24.89 -28.67
N SER A 95 -7.19 -23.88 -28.01
CA SER A 95 -5.88 -23.97 -27.36
C SER A 95 -5.92 -24.59 -25.96
N LEU A 96 -7.13 -24.87 -25.43
CA LEU A 96 -7.30 -25.52 -24.13
C LEU A 96 -7.31 -27.05 -24.28
N ASP A 97 -6.46 -27.72 -23.51
CA ASP A 97 -6.41 -29.18 -23.36
C ASP A 97 -7.46 -29.63 -22.35
N VAL A 98 -8.72 -29.46 -22.73
CA VAL A 98 -9.87 -29.78 -21.88
C VAL A 98 -10.03 -31.29 -21.73
N MET A 99 -9.98 -31.77 -20.49
CA MET A 99 -10.25 -33.18 -20.16
C MET A 99 -11.73 -33.36 -19.81
N VAL A 100 -12.30 -34.51 -20.16
CA VAL A 100 -13.66 -34.89 -19.76
C VAL A 100 -13.57 -35.92 -18.64
N ARG A 101 -14.36 -35.75 -17.59
CA ARG A 101 -14.54 -36.75 -16.53
C ARG A 101 -16.02 -36.92 -16.21
N GLU A 102 -16.41 -38.15 -15.97
CA GLU A 102 -17.75 -38.52 -15.55
C GLU A 102 -17.67 -39.03 -14.11
N TYR A 103 -18.66 -38.64 -13.32
CA TYR A 103 -18.79 -38.96 -11.90
C TYR A 103 -20.19 -39.54 -11.68
N SER A 104 -20.25 -40.65 -10.96
CA SER A 104 -21.51 -41.24 -10.49
C SER A 104 -22.04 -40.45 -9.30
N GLU A 105 -23.31 -40.63 -8.98
CA GLU A 105 -23.91 -40.06 -7.79
C GLU A 105 -23.11 -40.46 -6.52
N MET A 106 -22.91 -39.49 -5.62
CA MET A 106 -22.10 -39.53 -4.39
C MET A 106 -20.58 -39.50 -4.56
N ASP A 107 -20.04 -39.57 -5.77
CA ASP A 107 -18.60 -39.50 -5.98
C ASP A 107 -18.02 -38.16 -5.49
N VAL A 108 -16.84 -38.22 -4.86
CA VAL A 108 -16.07 -37.05 -4.45
C VAL A 108 -15.34 -36.49 -5.67
N ILE A 109 -15.60 -35.22 -5.98
CA ILE A 109 -14.95 -34.49 -7.09
C ILE A 109 -13.73 -33.74 -6.58
N ILE A 110 -13.89 -33.01 -5.46
CA ILE A 110 -12.82 -32.23 -4.82
C ILE A 110 -12.90 -32.49 -3.32
N GLU A 111 -11.77 -32.87 -2.73
CA GLU A 111 -11.63 -32.99 -1.28
C GLU A 111 -11.29 -31.64 -0.63
N GLU A 112 -11.88 -31.38 0.55
CA GLU A 112 -11.46 -30.27 1.40
C GLU A 112 -9.93 -30.34 1.65
N GLY A 113 -9.26 -29.20 1.56
CA GLY A 113 -7.81 -29.10 1.73
C GLY A 113 -7.00 -29.35 0.45
N ALA A 114 -7.63 -29.81 -0.63
CA ALA A 114 -6.95 -29.99 -1.91
C ALA A 114 -6.54 -28.64 -2.54
N TYR A 115 -5.44 -28.65 -3.28
CA TYR A 115 -5.03 -27.54 -4.15
C TYR A 115 -5.44 -27.86 -5.59
N LEU A 116 -6.15 -26.94 -6.24
CA LEU A 116 -6.74 -27.21 -7.54
C LEU A 116 -5.74 -27.04 -8.68
N GLU A 117 -5.56 -28.10 -9.45
CA GLU A 117 -4.77 -28.09 -10.70
C GLU A 117 -5.63 -27.82 -11.94
N HIS A 118 -6.96 -27.81 -11.78
CA HIS A 118 -7.92 -27.63 -12.87
C HIS A 118 -9.03 -26.66 -12.45
N ILE A 119 -9.62 -26.00 -13.45
CA ILE A 119 -10.91 -25.34 -13.33
C ILE A 119 -11.97 -26.30 -13.83
N TYR A 120 -13.08 -26.41 -13.09
CA TYR A 120 -14.11 -27.40 -13.34
C TYR A 120 -15.33 -26.74 -13.97
N VAL A 121 -15.71 -27.21 -15.15
CA VAL A 121 -16.91 -26.78 -15.86
C VAL A 121 -17.93 -27.92 -15.81
N LEU A 122 -19.05 -27.67 -15.15
CA LEU A 122 -20.17 -28.61 -15.04
C LEU A 122 -20.97 -28.64 -16.34
N ALA A 123 -20.79 -29.71 -17.12
CA ALA A 123 -21.44 -29.88 -18.42
C ALA A 123 -22.84 -30.49 -18.33
N SER A 124 -23.02 -31.43 -17.41
CA SER A 124 -24.30 -32.05 -17.07
C SER A 124 -24.28 -32.50 -15.60
N GLY A 125 -25.47 -32.66 -15.01
CA GLY A 125 -25.62 -33.09 -13.63
C GLY A 125 -25.58 -31.95 -12.62
N THR A 126 -25.40 -32.32 -11.36
CA THR A 126 -25.45 -31.42 -10.20
C THR A 126 -24.30 -31.75 -9.26
N VAL A 127 -23.64 -30.71 -8.75
CA VAL A 127 -22.57 -30.81 -7.75
C VAL A 127 -23.03 -30.18 -6.45
N GLU A 128 -22.90 -30.90 -5.34
CA GLU A 128 -23.15 -30.39 -3.99
C GLU A 128 -21.86 -30.02 -3.28
N VAL A 129 -21.90 -28.91 -2.54
CA VAL A 129 -20.79 -28.41 -1.72
C VAL A 129 -21.11 -28.67 -0.27
N MET A 130 -20.25 -29.45 0.40
CA MET A 130 -20.43 -29.88 1.77
C MET A 130 -19.29 -29.40 2.66
N ASN A 131 -19.64 -28.96 3.87
CA ASN A 131 -18.66 -28.68 4.91
C ASN A 131 -18.42 -29.95 5.73
N SER A 132 -17.24 -30.56 5.54
CA SER A 132 -16.80 -31.79 6.18
C SER A 132 -16.11 -31.59 7.53
N LYS A 133 -15.77 -30.35 7.93
CA LYS A 133 -15.00 -30.09 9.17
C LYS A 133 -15.65 -30.72 10.40
N LYS A 134 -15.07 -31.83 10.86
CA LYS A 134 -15.27 -32.42 12.20
C LYS A 134 -14.59 -31.56 13.28
N GLY A 135 -14.90 -30.27 13.33
CA GLY A 135 -14.40 -29.40 14.40
C GLY A 135 -15.13 -29.73 15.71
N LEU A 136 -14.39 -29.92 16.81
CA LEU A 136 -14.83 -30.28 18.18
C LEU A 136 -16.11 -29.62 18.73
N LYS A 137 -16.63 -28.56 18.10
CA LYS A 137 -17.83 -27.83 18.52
C LYS A 137 -19.07 -28.06 17.66
N ARG A 138 -19.03 -28.93 16.65
CA ARG A 138 -20.22 -29.22 15.83
C ARG A 138 -20.48 -30.72 15.85
N ALA A 139 -21.41 -31.14 16.69
CA ALA A 139 -21.96 -32.50 16.73
C ALA A 139 -22.82 -32.85 15.49
N PHE A 140 -22.93 -31.93 14.52
CA PHE A 140 -23.68 -32.11 13.30
C PHE A 140 -22.72 -32.56 12.20
N GLY A 141 -23.10 -33.65 11.51
CA GLY A 141 -22.40 -34.21 10.37
C GLY A 141 -22.28 -33.23 9.19
N HIS A 142 -21.97 -33.76 8.02
CA HIS A 142 -21.74 -32.98 6.82
C HIS A 142 -22.89 -31.99 6.58
N ARG A 143 -22.57 -30.70 6.53
CA ARG A 143 -23.58 -29.65 6.30
C ARG A 143 -23.49 -29.20 4.85
N ARG A 144 -24.59 -29.35 4.10
CA ARG A 144 -24.74 -28.77 2.77
C ARG A 144 -24.62 -27.24 2.85
N ILE A 145 -23.68 -26.70 2.07
CA ILE A 145 -23.41 -25.26 1.94
C ILE A 145 -24.10 -24.70 0.70
N GLY A 146 -24.14 -25.46 -0.38
CA GLY A 146 -24.77 -25.07 -1.64
C GLY A 146 -24.80 -26.20 -2.66
N SER A 147 -25.32 -25.89 -3.84
CA SER A 147 -25.32 -26.79 -5.00
C SER A 147 -25.20 -26.00 -6.30
N MET A 148 -24.60 -26.62 -7.31
CA MET A 148 -24.40 -26.05 -8.64
C MET A 148 -25.02 -27.00 -9.66
N VAL A 149 -25.75 -26.45 -10.63
CA VAL A 149 -26.39 -27.22 -11.72
C VAL A 149 -25.72 -26.81 -13.04
N ALA A 150 -25.61 -27.73 -13.98
CA ALA A 150 -25.10 -27.44 -15.32
C ALA A 150 -25.99 -26.42 -16.08
N PRO A 151 -25.43 -25.52 -16.91
CA PRO A 151 -24.00 -25.25 -17.08
C PRO A 151 -23.47 -24.30 -16.00
N SER A 152 -22.36 -24.66 -15.36
CA SER A 152 -21.68 -23.78 -14.38
C SER A 152 -20.18 -24.02 -14.35
N VAL A 153 -19.45 -23.14 -13.68
CA VAL A 153 -17.99 -23.25 -13.50
C VAL A 153 -17.62 -22.98 -12.05
N PHE A 154 -16.69 -23.74 -11.51
CA PHE A 154 -16.22 -23.61 -10.14
C PHE A 154 -14.73 -23.96 -10.00
N GLY A 155 -14.17 -23.64 -8.82
CA GLY A 155 -12.74 -23.77 -8.54
C GLY A 155 -11.87 -22.61 -9.01
N ILE A 156 -12.47 -21.56 -9.60
CA ILE A 156 -11.78 -20.38 -10.11
C ILE A 156 -10.96 -19.68 -9.02
N ASP A 157 -11.61 -19.25 -7.93
CA ASP A 157 -10.97 -18.46 -6.87
C ASP A 157 -9.82 -19.23 -6.21
N ASP A 158 -10.04 -20.49 -5.80
CA ASP A 158 -9.03 -21.31 -5.12
C ASP A 158 -7.84 -21.62 -6.03
N ALA A 159 -8.07 -21.91 -7.31
CA ALA A 159 -7.00 -22.15 -8.28
C ALA A 159 -6.19 -20.88 -8.58
N ILE A 160 -6.84 -19.72 -8.72
CA ILE A 160 -6.16 -18.44 -9.01
C ILE A 160 -5.36 -17.97 -7.79
N LEU A 161 -5.95 -18.07 -6.60
CA LEU A 161 -5.36 -17.57 -5.36
C LEU A 161 -4.39 -18.59 -4.72
N GLU A 162 -4.37 -19.82 -5.21
CA GLU A 162 -3.65 -20.97 -4.67
C GLU A 162 -3.99 -21.18 -3.18
N ASN A 163 -5.28 -21.21 -2.91
CA ASN A 163 -5.79 -21.58 -1.61
C ASN A 163 -6.17 -23.05 -1.62
N ALA A 164 -6.00 -23.71 -0.48
CA ALA A 164 -6.59 -25.01 -0.26
C ALA A 164 -8.12 -24.84 -0.20
N VAL A 165 -8.85 -25.71 -0.89
CA VAL A 165 -10.31 -25.61 -0.96
C VAL A 165 -10.93 -25.80 0.43
N GLU A 166 -11.86 -24.92 0.81
CA GLU A 166 -12.45 -24.93 2.16
C GLU A 166 -13.52 -26.03 2.36
N PHE A 167 -14.10 -26.55 1.27
CA PHE A 167 -15.23 -27.47 1.30
C PHE A 167 -14.99 -28.68 0.38
N THR A 168 -15.74 -29.74 0.64
CA THR A 168 -15.74 -30.93 -0.22
C THR A 168 -16.86 -30.83 -1.26
N TYR A 169 -16.60 -31.28 -2.48
CA TYR A 169 -17.54 -31.21 -3.61
C TYR A 169 -17.88 -32.63 -4.06
N HIS A 170 -19.17 -32.93 -4.15
CA HIS A 170 -19.67 -34.25 -4.54
C HIS A 170 -20.63 -34.16 -5.72
N ALA A 171 -20.64 -35.17 -6.59
CA ALA A 171 -21.70 -35.32 -7.57
C ALA A 171 -22.99 -35.78 -6.87
N SER A 172 -24.08 -35.03 -6.99
CA SER A 172 -25.40 -35.45 -6.46
C SER A 172 -26.30 -36.09 -7.51
N SER A 173 -25.78 -36.22 -8.73
CA SER A 173 -26.34 -37.00 -9.82
C SER A 173 -25.21 -37.39 -10.77
N ASN A 174 -25.47 -38.25 -11.74
CA ASN A 174 -24.51 -38.54 -12.80
C ASN A 174 -24.06 -37.23 -13.48
N THR A 175 -22.79 -36.91 -13.32
CA THR A 175 -22.23 -35.59 -13.56
C THR A 175 -21.07 -35.68 -14.51
N THR A 176 -21.10 -34.88 -15.57
CA THR A 176 -19.97 -34.74 -16.50
C THR A 176 -19.28 -33.40 -16.28
N LEU A 177 -17.98 -33.43 -16.03
CA LEU A 177 -17.13 -32.28 -15.83
C LEU A 177 -16.11 -32.15 -16.97
N LEU A 178 -15.91 -30.91 -17.41
CA LEU A 178 -14.81 -30.52 -18.28
C LEU A 178 -13.75 -29.83 -17.40
N LEU A 179 -12.53 -30.38 -17.40
CA LEU A 179 -11.42 -29.90 -16.58
C LEU A 179 -10.47 -29.11 -17.48
N ILE A 180 -10.33 -27.83 -17.20
CA ILE A 180 -9.39 -26.94 -17.88
C ILE A 180 -8.11 -26.87 -17.03
N PRO A 181 -6.93 -27.23 -17.56
CA PRO A 181 -5.68 -27.11 -16.81
C PRO A 181 -5.48 -25.69 -16.30
N ARG A 182 -5.21 -25.55 -15.00
CA ARG A 182 -5.08 -24.25 -14.31
C ARG A 182 -4.18 -23.31 -15.08
N LYS A 183 -2.98 -23.77 -15.47
CA LYS A 183 -2.00 -22.95 -16.21
C LYS A 183 -2.58 -22.34 -17.49
N GLN A 184 -3.29 -23.14 -18.30
CA GLN A 184 -3.89 -22.65 -19.54
C GLN A 184 -5.02 -21.66 -19.27
N PHE A 185 -5.82 -21.90 -18.22
CA PHE A 185 -6.81 -20.94 -17.76
C PHE A 185 -6.17 -19.61 -17.33
N MET A 186 -5.03 -19.64 -16.64
CA MET A 186 -4.29 -18.43 -16.26
C MET A 186 -3.76 -17.67 -17.48
N ASP A 187 -3.25 -18.38 -18.49
CA ASP A 187 -2.72 -17.80 -19.72
C ASP A 187 -3.80 -17.02 -20.51
N LEU A 188 -5.08 -17.35 -20.31
CA LEU A 188 -6.21 -16.61 -20.90
C LEU A 188 -6.30 -15.17 -20.37
N PHE A 189 -5.87 -14.88 -19.14
CA PHE A 189 -5.92 -13.51 -18.61
C PHE A 189 -5.06 -12.53 -19.42
N ALA A 190 -3.92 -13.00 -19.93
CA ALA A 190 -3.04 -12.20 -20.77
C ALA A 190 -3.55 -12.09 -22.22
N ARG A 191 -4.34 -13.07 -22.69
CA ARG A 191 -4.84 -13.17 -24.08
C ARG A 191 -6.18 -12.47 -24.30
N SER A 192 -7.10 -12.59 -23.34
CA SER A 192 -8.45 -12.04 -23.43
C SER A 192 -8.74 -11.04 -22.30
N PRO A 193 -8.68 -9.73 -22.59
CA PRO A 193 -9.07 -8.71 -21.63
C PRO A 193 -10.54 -8.84 -21.19
N ILE A 194 -11.43 -9.29 -22.09
CA ILE A 194 -12.85 -9.46 -21.76
C ILE A 194 -13.02 -10.57 -20.73
N PHE A 195 -12.36 -11.71 -20.93
CA PHE A 195 -12.35 -12.81 -19.98
C PHE A 195 -11.78 -12.37 -18.61
N ALA A 196 -10.63 -11.68 -18.63
CA ALA A 196 -10.00 -11.19 -17.40
C ALA A 196 -10.91 -10.27 -16.59
N ASN A 197 -11.61 -9.34 -17.24
CA ASN A 197 -12.53 -8.45 -16.56
C ASN A 197 -13.75 -9.19 -15.98
N ASN A 198 -14.32 -10.16 -16.70
CA ASN A 198 -15.45 -10.95 -16.20
C ASN A 198 -15.09 -11.75 -14.95
N VAL A 199 -13.94 -12.42 -14.94
CA VAL A 199 -13.45 -13.17 -13.76
C VAL A 199 -13.08 -12.20 -12.63
N SER A 200 -12.42 -11.08 -12.97
CA SER A 200 -12.07 -10.03 -12.00
C SER A 200 -13.28 -9.52 -11.22
N SER A 201 -14.38 -9.20 -11.92
CA SER A 201 -15.60 -8.70 -11.28
C SER A 201 -16.25 -9.70 -10.33
N GLN A 202 -16.11 -11.00 -10.57
CA GLN A 202 -16.56 -12.03 -9.64
C GLN A 202 -15.67 -12.09 -8.39
N ILE A 203 -14.35 -12.24 -8.57
CA ILE A 203 -13.40 -12.38 -7.45
C ILE A 203 -13.45 -11.15 -6.54
N LEU A 204 -13.60 -9.95 -7.10
CA LEU A 204 -13.73 -8.72 -6.31
C LEU A 204 -14.97 -8.72 -5.39
N ARG A 205 -16.03 -9.47 -5.74
CA ARG A 205 -17.24 -9.61 -4.92
C ARG A 205 -17.13 -10.72 -3.88
N THR A 206 -16.40 -11.79 -4.20
CA THR A 206 -16.30 -12.99 -3.34
C THR A 206 -15.13 -12.93 -2.37
N LEU A 207 -14.06 -12.17 -2.68
CA LEU A 207 -12.85 -12.16 -1.88
C LEU A 207 -13.05 -11.45 -0.52
N PRO A 208 -12.93 -12.15 0.62
CA PRO A 208 -13.21 -11.57 1.94
C PRO A 208 -12.31 -10.39 2.32
N SER A 209 -11.08 -10.33 1.81
CA SER A 209 -10.15 -9.22 2.12
C SER A 209 -10.70 -7.85 1.70
N PHE A 210 -11.49 -7.77 0.62
CA PHE A 210 -12.06 -6.51 0.16
C PHE A 210 -13.23 -6.06 1.03
N SER A 211 -14.13 -6.98 1.40
CA SER A 211 -15.23 -6.65 2.31
C SER A 211 -14.72 -6.24 3.70
N VAL A 212 -13.69 -6.91 4.22
CA VAL A 212 -13.03 -6.51 5.49
C VAL A 212 -12.46 -5.09 5.39
N PHE A 213 -11.84 -4.73 4.27
CA PHE A 213 -11.31 -3.38 4.09
C PHE A 213 -12.41 -2.32 3.97
N GLN A 214 -13.51 -2.62 3.27
CA GLN A 214 -14.69 -1.75 3.21
C GLN A 214 -15.32 -1.56 4.59
N GLU A 215 -15.45 -2.62 5.38
CA GLU A 215 -15.92 -2.54 6.76
C GLU A 215 -14.97 -1.73 7.65
N PHE A 216 -13.66 -1.87 7.46
CA PHE A 216 -12.65 -1.07 8.16
C PHE A 216 -12.80 0.41 7.80
N CYS A 217 -12.92 0.74 6.52
CA CYS A 217 -13.18 2.11 6.07
C CYS A 217 -14.49 2.65 6.63
N ARG A 218 -15.55 1.85 6.69
CA ARG A 218 -16.81 2.22 7.34
C ARG A 218 -16.67 2.41 8.85
N ALA A 219 -15.81 1.65 9.53
CA ALA A 219 -15.53 1.85 10.94
C ALA A 219 -14.68 3.11 11.21
N VAL A 220 -13.82 3.50 10.26
CA VAL A 220 -13.00 4.71 10.35
C VAL A 220 -13.76 5.96 9.93
N PHE A 221 -14.55 5.92 8.86
CA PHE A 221 -15.19 7.11 8.25
C PHE A 221 -16.71 7.11 8.35
N GLY A 222 -17.33 5.96 8.62
CA GLY A 222 -18.76 5.84 8.75
C GLY A 222 -19.22 6.48 10.05
N ILE A 223 -20.01 7.53 9.94
CA ILE A 223 -20.71 8.13 11.07
C ILE A 223 -21.70 7.08 11.58
N SER A 224 -21.45 6.54 12.78
CA SER A 224 -22.42 5.65 13.42
C SER A 224 -23.74 6.40 13.55
N SER A 225 -24.87 5.71 13.41
CA SER A 225 -26.20 6.31 13.59
C SER A 225 -26.36 7.01 14.95
N SER A 226 -25.61 6.59 15.97
CA SER A 226 -25.51 7.26 17.27
C SER A 226 -24.92 8.68 17.20
N SER A 227 -24.08 8.99 16.21
CA SER A 227 -23.55 10.33 15.94
C SER A 227 -24.40 11.09 14.92
N ALA A 228 -25.34 10.42 14.24
CA ALA A 228 -26.22 11.05 13.26
C ALA A 228 -27.37 11.83 13.93
N SER A 229 -27.79 11.45 15.14
CA SER A 229 -28.80 12.16 15.93
C SER A 229 -28.33 13.53 16.40
N ASP A 230 -27.02 13.70 16.62
CA ASP A 230 -26.43 14.99 16.96
C ASP A 230 -25.93 15.68 15.69
N ALA A 231 -26.83 16.42 15.03
CA ALA A 231 -26.43 17.38 13.99
C ALA A 231 -25.37 18.38 14.52
N GLN A 232 -25.42 18.70 15.83
CA GLN A 232 -24.36 19.43 16.54
C GLN A 232 -23.05 18.63 16.59
N GLY A 233 -23.10 17.35 16.93
CA GLY A 233 -21.93 16.46 17.05
C GLY A 233 -21.21 16.22 15.72
N ARG A 234 -21.94 16.25 14.59
CA ARG A 234 -21.30 16.21 13.26
C ARG A 234 -20.26 17.32 13.06
N ARG A 235 -20.41 18.47 13.73
CA ARG A 235 -19.46 19.58 13.63
C ARG A 235 -18.21 19.40 14.50
N SER A 236 -18.25 18.59 15.55
CA SER A 236 -17.10 18.38 16.44
C SER A 236 -16.27 17.13 16.11
N GLY A 237 -16.75 16.25 15.23
CA GLY A 237 -16.06 15.01 14.86
C GLY A 237 -16.67 13.77 15.51
N TYR A 238 -15.92 12.67 15.54
CA TYR A 238 -16.39 11.39 16.09
C TYR A 238 -15.25 10.56 16.68
N CYS A 239 -15.57 9.64 17.59
CA CYS A 239 -14.61 8.76 18.24
C CYS A 239 -14.57 7.38 17.55
N LEU A 240 -13.38 6.83 17.37
CA LEU A 240 -13.16 5.54 16.75
C LEU A 240 -13.30 4.39 17.75
N SER A 241 -13.94 3.29 17.33
CA SER A 241 -13.98 2.06 18.11
C SER A 241 -12.76 1.19 17.85
N LEU A 242 -11.71 1.35 18.66
CA LEU A 242 -10.49 0.55 18.56
C LEU A 242 -10.73 -0.98 18.65
N PRO A 243 -11.62 -1.51 19.52
CA PRO A 243 -11.89 -2.94 19.53
C PRO A 243 -12.41 -3.48 18.19
N ILE A 244 -13.29 -2.72 17.52
CA ILE A 244 -13.81 -3.08 16.19
C ILE A 244 -12.70 -2.99 15.14
N LEU A 245 -11.93 -1.91 15.15
CA LEU A 245 -10.83 -1.68 14.20
C LEU A 245 -9.74 -2.75 14.32
N ILE A 246 -9.34 -3.12 15.54
CA ILE A 246 -8.35 -4.17 15.79
C ILE A 246 -8.87 -5.53 15.28
N ARG A 247 -10.15 -5.84 15.49
CA ARG A 247 -10.76 -7.07 14.97
C ARG A 247 -10.70 -7.11 13.45
N LEU A 248 -11.12 -6.04 12.78
CA LEU A 248 -11.11 -5.94 11.32
C LEU A 248 -9.67 -5.97 10.76
N PHE A 249 -8.74 -5.25 11.39
CA PHE A 249 -7.32 -5.26 11.03
C PHE A 249 -6.75 -6.69 11.09
N ARG A 250 -7.02 -7.44 12.16
CA ARG A 250 -6.57 -8.84 12.29
C ARG A 250 -7.15 -9.76 11.22
N SER A 251 -8.38 -9.51 10.78
CA SER A 251 -9.04 -10.25 9.69
C SER A 251 -8.50 -9.90 8.30
N SER A 252 -7.78 -8.78 8.14
CA SER A 252 -7.24 -8.38 6.83
C SER A 252 -6.17 -9.37 6.31
N GLY A 253 -5.45 -10.03 7.22
CA GLY A 253 -4.34 -10.91 6.85
C GLY A 253 -3.19 -10.18 6.15
N THR A 254 -2.98 -8.89 6.44
CA THR A 254 -1.87 -8.12 5.86
C THR A 254 -0.53 -8.79 6.13
N LEU A 255 0.29 -8.92 5.09
CA LEU A 255 1.61 -9.56 5.16
C LEU A 255 2.62 -8.73 5.96
N LEU A 256 2.30 -7.48 6.25
CA LEU A 256 3.12 -6.59 7.07
C LEU A 256 3.09 -6.96 8.57
N HIS A 257 2.04 -7.64 9.03
CA HIS A 257 1.86 -8.03 10.43
C HIS A 257 1.63 -9.54 10.57
N LYS A 258 2.70 -10.30 10.34
CA LYS A 258 2.68 -11.76 10.17
C LYS A 258 2.15 -12.49 11.41
N HIS A 259 2.50 -12.00 12.60
CA HIS A 259 2.11 -12.64 13.86
C HIS A 259 0.89 -11.99 14.51
N ALA A 260 0.09 -11.17 13.81
CA ALA A 260 -1.07 -10.47 14.37
C ALA A 260 -2.05 -11.38 15.14
N ASN A 261 -2.23 -12.63 14.65
CA ASN A 261 -3.13 -13.63 15.23
C ASN A 261 -2.41 -14.71 16.06
N ARG A 262 -1.08 -14.61 16.23
CA ARG A 262 -0.27 -15.54 17.02
C ARG A 262 0.09 -14.95 18.38
N LYS A 263 0.63 -15.79 19.27
CA LYS A 263 1.11 -15.35 20.61
C LYS A 263 2.48 -14.68 20.56
N GLU A 264 3.29 -14.99 19.55
CA GLU A 264 4.63 -14.43 19.31
C GLU A 264 4.55 -12.92 19.07
N VAL A 265 5.52 -12.17 19.57
CA VAL A 265 5.66 -10.73 19.32
C VAL A 265 6.25 -10.53 17.92
N ASP A 266 5.62 -9.65 17.14
CA ASP A 266 6.10 -9.23 15.83
C ASP A 266 6.96 -7.96 15.98
N CYS A 267 8.23 -8.13 16.36
CA CYS A 267 9.13 -6.99 16.56
C CYS A 267 9.35 -6.17 15.28
N GLU A 268 9.23 -6.77 14.10
CA GLU A 268 9.36 -6.08 12.82
C GLU A 268 8.15 -5.20 12.54
N ALA A 269 6.93 -5.70 12.77
CA ALA A 269 5.71 -4.90 12.68
C ALA A 269 5.69 -3.78 13.74
N LEU A 270 6.12 -4.08 14.97
CA LEU A 270 6.25 -3.10 16.04
C LEU A 270 7.24 -1.99 15.66
N ARG A 271 8.41 -2.35 15.13
CA ARG A 271 9.40 -1.39 14.63
C ARG A 271 8.87 -0.56 13.46
N TYR A 272 8.07 -1.18 12.59
CA TYR A 272 7.43 -0.48 11.49
C TYR A 272 6.44 0.57 12.00
N CYS A 273 5.56 0.22 12.94
CA CYS A 273 4.51 1.13 13.41
C CYS A 273 5.05 2.26 14.30
N THR A 274 5.99 1.98 15.21
CA THR A 274 6.57 3.02 16.10
C THR A 274 7.35 4.08 15.33
N ARG A 275 7.95 3.72 14.19
CA ARG A 275 8.61 4.69 13.29
C ARG A 275 7.63 5.56 12.49
N ARG A 276 6.32 5.35 12.62
CA ARG A 276 5.28 6.03 11.82
C ARG A 276 4.17 6.64 12.67
N LEU A 277 4.13 6.30 13.95
CA LEU A 277 3.29 6.91 14.97
C LEU A 277 4.07 8.02 15.69
N PRO A 278 3.39 8.93 16.40
CA PRO A 278 4.04 9.90 17.27
C PRO A 278 4.94 9.22 18.30
N VAL A 279 6.12 9.78 18.60
CA VAL A 279 7.10 9.15 19.53
C VAL A 279 6.54 8.97 20.95
N ASN A 280 5.57 9.81 21.35
CA ASN A 280 4.90 9.74 22.64
C ASN A 280 3.69 8.77 22.66
N ILE A 281 3.58 7.87 21.68
CA ILE A 281 2.41 6.98 21.55
C ILE A 281 2.19 6.11 22.80
N THR A 282 3.23 5.77 23.56
CA THR A 282 3.11 4.96 24.78
C THR A 282 2.61 5.72 26.01
N VAL A 283 2.44 7.04 25.93
CA VAL A 283 2.05 7.88 27.08
C VAL A 283 0.81 8.74 26.81
N THR A 284 0.48 9.01 25.55
CA THR A 284 -0.69 9.82 25.18
C THR A 284 -1.97 8.97 25.25
N TYR A 285 -3.01 9.48 25.90
CA TYR A 285 -4.30 8.80 26.04
C TYR A 285 -5.33 9.27 25.02
N VAL A 286 -5.28 10.54 24.63
CA VAL A 286 -6.18 11.12 23.61
C VAL A 286 -5.39 11.41 22.36
N ILE A 287 -5.87 10.92 21.22
CA ILE A 287 -5.30 11.18 19.90
C ILE A 287 -6.35 11.89 19.05
N ILE A 288 -6.04 13.11 18.61
CA ILE A 288 -6.93 13.93 17.79
C ILE A 288 -6.38 13.94 16.36
N LEU A 289 -7.11 13.35 15.42
CA LEU A 289 -6.78 13.33 14.00
C LEU A 289 -7.59 14.43 13.31
N THR A 290 -6.92 15.41 12.72
CA THR A 290 -7.56 16.54 12.05
C THR A 290 -6.89 16.83 10.71
N GLN A 291 -7.57 17.51 9.77
CA GLN A 291 -6.95 17.98 8.52
C GLN A 291 -6.73 19.51 8.50
N GLY A 292 -7.04 20.21 9.58
CA GLY A 292 -6.79 21.63 9.77
C GLY A 292 -6.45 21.92 11.22
N VAL A 293 -5.74 23.01 11.48
CA VAL A 293 -5.48 23.45 12.85
C VAL A 293 -6.81 23.88 13.47
N PRO A 294 -7.26 23.29 14.60
CA PRO A 294 -8.51 23.68 15.23
C PRO A 294 -8.48 25.11 15.77
N ASP A 295 -9.63 25.77 15.80
CA ASP A 295 -9.76 27.20 16.16
C ASP A 295 -9.38 27.54 17.60
N TYR A 296 -9.41 26.55 18.49
CA TYR A 296 -8.96 26.72 19.88
C TYR A 296 -7.43 26.74 20.01
N LEU A 297 -6.70 26.50 18.90
CA LEU A 297 -5.27 26.66 18.78
C LEU A 297 -4.99 27.96 18.01
N SER A 298 -4.33 28.92 18.63
CA SER A 298 -3.98 30.21 18.01
C SER A 298 -2.74 30.10 17.11
N ASP A 299 -2.45 31.13 16.30
CA ASP A 299 -1.16 31.19 15.60
C ASP A 299 0.01 31.27 16.60
N GLU A 300 -0.21 31.91 17.76
CA GLU A 300 0.73 31.92 18.89
C GLU A 300 0.99 30.50 19.43
N PHE A 301 -0.01 29.61 19.44
CA PHE A 301 0.16 28.18 19.80
C PHE A 301 1.20 27.49 18.90
N LEU A 302 1.19 27.78 17.59
CA LEU A 302 2.16 27.21 16.65
C LEU A 302 3.55 27.84 16.81
N ALA A 303 3.61 29.14 17.12
CA ALA A 303 4.85 29.87 17.36
C ALA A 303 5.56 29.40 18.65
N ASP A 304 4.82 29.20 19.74
CA ASP A 304 5.36 28.71 21.02
C ASP A 304 5.92 27.29 20.89
N ALA A 305 5.22 26.42 20.16
CA ALA A 305 5.70 25.06 19.90
C ALA A 305 6.99 25.03 19.07
N ALA A 306 7.21 26.03 18.21
CA ALA A 306 8.43 26.17 17.43
C ALA A 306 9.60 26.76 18.26
N ASN A 307 9.30 27.68 19.18
CA ASN A 307 10.29 28.41 19.97
C ASN A 307 10.51 27.78 21.35
N ARG A 308 11.05 26.55 21.39
CA ARG A 308 11.37 25.86 22.64
C ARG A 308 12.55 26.54 23.36
N GLN A 309 12.28 27.25 24.46
CA GLN A 309 13.31 27.69 25.40
C GLN A 309 13.87 26.48 26.18
N PRO A 310 15.20 26.30 26.29
CA PRO A 310 15.79 25.28 27.14
C PRO A 310 15.36 25.44 28.60
N GLY A 311 14.87 24.37 29.24
CA GLY A 311 14.58 24.32 30.68
C GLY A 311 13.15 24.66 31.10
N ALA A 312 12.34 25.29 30.27
CA ALA A 312 10.91 25.45 30.53
C ALA A 312 10.14 24.19 30.09
N THR A 313 9.20 23.70 30.90
CA THR A 313 8.17 22.74 30.45
C THR A 313 7.09 23.53 29.73
N PRO A 314 7.06 23.55 28.39
CA PRO A 314 6.02 24.31 27.70
C PRO A 314 4.68 23.62 27.94
N PHE A 315 3.60 24.39 27.96
CA PHE A 315 2.25 23.83 28.00
C PHE A 315 1.97 22.92 26.80
N ILE A 316 2.72 23.12 25.70
CA ILE A 316 2.61 22.44 24.41
C ILE A 316 4.00 22.11 23.84
N ALA A 317 4.17 20.95 23.21
CA ALA A 317 5.41 20.59 22.52
C ALA A 317 5.14 19.93 21.16
N ALA A 318 5.96 20.24 20.16
CA ALA A 318 5.99 19.50 18.89
C ALA A 318 6.41 18.04 19.13
N VAL A 319 5.76 17.11 18.43
CA VAL A 319 5.99 15.67 18.56
C VAL A 319 6.53 15.09 17.26
N ASP A 320 7.66 14.39 17.33
CA ASP A 320 8.20 13.68 16.17
C ASP A 320 7.31 12.49 15.78
N THR A 321 7.12 12.32 14.47
CA THR A 321 6.32 11.25 13.83
C THR A 321 7.19 10.36 12.92
N GLY A 322 8.52 10.53 13.02
CA GLY A 322 9.53 9.64 12.47
C GLY A 322 9.52 9.57 10.94
N LYS A 323 9.45 8.35 10.41
CA LYS A 323 9.50 8.08 8.96
C LYS A 323 8.21 8.45 8.23
N ARG A 324 7.10 8.67 8.94
CA ARG A 324 5.86 9.22 8.38
C ARG A 324 5.62 10.61 8.97
N ARG A 325 6.38 11.58 8.45
CA ARG A 325 6.30 12.99 8.86
C ARG A 325 4.88 13.52 8.74
N ARG A 326 4.33 13.93 9.87
CA ARG A 326 3.10 14.71 10.09
C ARG A 326 3.42 15.85 11.06
N CYS A 327 2.69 16.95 10.97
CA CYS A 327 2.73 17.96 12.04
C CYS A 327 1.93 17.41 13.22
N ALA A 328 2.55 17.34 14.39
CA ALA A 328 1.91 16.83 15.58
C ALA A 328 2.35 17.61 16.82
N TRP A 329 1.43 17.79 17.75
CA TRP A 329 1.64 18.54 18.99
C TRP A 329 1.02 17.80 20.16
N THR A 330 1.66 17.88 21.31
CA THR A 330 1.12 17.35 22.56
C THR A 330 0.85 18.47 23.56
N PHE A 331 -0.21 18.34 24.34
CA PHE A 331 -0.66 19.31 25.34
C PHE A 331 -1.46 18.62 26.46
N GLY A 332 -1.93 19.37 27.43
CA GLY A 332 -2.64 18.81 28.60
C GLY A 332 -1.74 17.90 29.44
N GLY A 333 -0.48 18.31 29.64
CA GLY A 333 0.51 17.53 30.39
C GLY A 333 1.03 16.29 29.66
N GLY A 334 0.85 16.19 28.34
CA GLY A 334 1.28 15.05 27.54
C GLY A 334 0.19 14.00 27.29
N GLY A 335 -0.98 14.16 27.93
CA GLY A 335 -2.09 13.22 27.81
C GLY A 335 -2.86 13.32 26.50
N GLN A 336 -2.72 14.42 25.76
CA GLN A 336 -3.39 14.65 24.48
C GLN A 336 -2.36 14.92 23.38
N THR A 337 -2.57 14.31 22.22
CA THR A 337 -1.75 14.51 21.02
C THR A 337 -2.64 14.81 19.83
N LEU A 338 -2.47 16.00 19.25
CA LEU A 338 -3.08 16.36 17.98
C LEU A 338 -2.14 16.02 16.83
N VAL A 339 -2.68 15.36 15.82
CA VAL A 339 -1.97 14.96 14.61
C VAL A 339 -2.69 15.56 13.40
N LEU A 340 -1.97 16.41 12.68
CA LEU A 340 -2.46 16.99 11.43
C LEU A 340 -2.23 15.99 10.29
N MET A 341 -3.32 15.43 9.82
CA MET A 341 -3.40 14.44 8.76
C MET A 341 -3.12 15.09 7.41
N ARG A 342 -2.27 14.44 6.62
CA ARG A 342 -1.83 14.94 5.31
C ARG A 342 -2.95 14.87 4.27
N ASP A 343 -3.73 13.81 4.34
CA ASP A 343 -4.97 13.65 3.60
C ASP A 343 -6.01 12.94 4.48
N GLY A 344 -7.29 13.10 4.15
CA GLY A 344 -8.37 12.61 5.00
C GLY A 344 -8.63 11.12 4.89
N PHE A 345 -8.05 10.45 3.90
CA PHE A 345 -8.38 9.08 3.55
C PHE A 345 -7.20 8.14 3.79
N THR A 346 -6.19 8.18 2.92
CA THR A 346 -5.07 7.24 2.96
C THR A 346 -4.16 7.44 4.15
N ASP A 347 -3.87 8.69 4.55
CA ASP A 347 -3.06 8.96 5.75
C ASP A 347 -3.79 8.57 7.04
N THR A 348 -5.12 8.76 7.10
CA THR A 348 -5.95 8.29 8.22
C THR A 348 -5.96 6.76 8.30
N ILE A 349 -6.17 6.06 7.19
CA ILE A 349 -6.10 4.60 7.14
C ILE A 349 -4.72 4.11 7.59
N ASP A 350 -3.64 4.75 7.12
CA ASP A 350 -2.28 4.40 7.53
C ASP A 350 -2.05 4.61 9.02
N PHE A 351 -2.48 5.75 9.58
CA PHE A 351 -2.34 6.03 11.00
C PHE A 351 -3.09 4.99 11.85
N VAL A 352 -4.38 4.78 11.57
CA VAL A 352 -5.21 3.84 12.34
C VAL A 352 -4.72 2.40 12.19
N SER A 353 -4.25 2.01 11.00
CA SER A 353 -3.65 0.69 10.78
C SER A 353 -2.38 0.49 11.61
N ASN A 354 -1.49 1.50 11.66
CA ASN A 354 -0.29 1.44 12.51
C ASN A 354 -0.65 1.41 14.00
N LEU A 355 -1.68 2.15 14.41
CA LEU A 355 -2.17 2.09 15.79
C LEU A 355 -2.72 0.70 16.15
N CYS A 356 -3.41 0.03 15.22
CA CYS A 356 -3.85 -1.35 15.42
C CYS A 356 -2.67 -2.31 15.64
N ILE A 357 -1.61 -2.19 14.82
CA ILE A 357 -0.37 -2.97 15.00
C ILE A 357 0.19 -2.74 16.41
N PHE A 358 0.37 -1.47 16.79
CA PHE A 358 0.89 -1.11 18.11
C PHE A 358 0.04 -1.72 19.22
N CYS A 359 -1.29 -1.59 19.18
CA CYS A 359 -2.16 -2.10 20.23
C CYS A 359 -2.11 -3.63 20.36
N ILE A 360 -2.01 -4.34 19.24
CA ILE A 360 -1.90 -5.81 19.23
C ILE A 360 -0.57 -6.23 19.88
N GLU A 361 0.54 -5.61 19.49
CA GLU A 361 1.86 -5.97 20.00
C GLU A 361 2.07 -5.54 21.46
N ALA A 362 1.64 -4.34 21.83
CA ALA A 362 1.70 -3.86 23.21
C ALA A 362 0.91 -4.76 24.18
N LYS A 363 -0.24 -5.27 23.74
CA LYS A 363 -1.00 -6.28 24.51
C LYS A 363 -0.22 -7.60 24.70
N LYS A 364 0.54 -8.05 23.69
CA LYS A 364 1.38 -9.25 23.83
C LYS A 364 2.54 -9.02 24.78
N LEU A 365 3.22 -7.87 24.67
CA LEU A 365 4.30 -7.47 25.57
C LEU A 365 3.81 -7.41 27.02
N ARG A 366 2.66 -6.77 27.26
CA ARG A 366 2.05 -6.77 28.59
C ARG A 366 1.69 -8.16 29.07
N ALA A 367 1.13 -9.02 28.22
CA ALA A 367 0.82 -10.40 28.58
C ALA A 367 2.06 -11.22 28.96
N ARG A 368 3.24 -10.94 28.38
CA ARG A 368 4.53 -11.49 28.83
C ARG A 368 4.90 -10.95 30.20
N LEU A 369 4.95 -9.63 30.35
CA LEU A 369 5.35 -8.95 31.59
C LEU A 369 4.47 -9.32 32.78
N GLN A 370 3.18 -9.56 32.57
CA GLN A 370 2.23 -10.02 33.60
C GLN A 370 2.51 -11.44 34.13
N GLN A 371 3.46 -12.18 33.56
CA GLN A 371 3.93 -13.45 34.12
C GLN A 371 4.82 -13.25 35.35
N LEU A 372 5.40 -12.05 35.53
CA LEU A 372 6.14 -11.70 36.75
C LEU A 372 5.17 -11.40 37.89
N VAL A 373 5.19 -12.25 38.91
CA VAL A 373 4.26 -12.18 40.06
C VAL A 373 4.83 -11.33 41.20
N SER A 374 6.07 -11.57 41.61
CA SER A 374 6.74 -10.79 42.67
C SER A 374 8.27 -10.85 42.49
N PRO A 375 8.97 -9.71 42.31
CA PRO A 375 8.39 -8.39 42.07
C PRO A 375 7.58 -8.36 40.76
N SER A 376 6.55 -7.52 40.72
CA SER A 376 5.77 -7.31 39.50
C SER A 376 6.63 -6.62 38.43
N ALA A 377 6.29 -6.82 37.15
CA ALA A 377 7.00 -6.14 36.07
C ALA A 377 7.03 -4.61 36.23
N ALA A 378 5.96 -4.01 36.76
CA ALA A 378 5.90 -2.58 37.03
C ALA A 378 6.93 -2.15 38.09
N GLU A 379 7.10 -2.94 39.16
CA GLU A 379 8.10 -2.67 40.20
C GLU A 379 9.54 -2.83 39.68
N VAL A 380 9.80 -3.91 38.93
CA VAL A 380 11.11 -4.16 38.30
C VAL A 380 11.50 -2.99 37.40
N LEU A 381 10.60 -2.60 36.49
CA LEU A 381 10.86 -1.53 35.53
C LEU A 381 10.94 -0.15 36.21
N ARG A 382 10.08 0.13 37.19
CA ARG A 382 10.14 1.40 37.95
C ARG A 382 11.46 1.53 38.71
N ASN A 383 11.90 0.46 39.37
CA ASN A 383 13.16 0.47 40.11
C ASN A 383 14.36 0.61 39.16
N ALA A 384 14.29 0.00 37.98
CA ALA A 384 15.33 0.10 36.96
C ALA A 384 15.46 1.52 36.36
N LEU A 385 14.35 2.28 36.29
CA LEU A 385 14.30 3.64 35.78
C LEU A 385 14.60 4.71 36.84
N ALA A 386 14.65 4.34 38.12
CA ALA A 386 15.04 5.25 39.19
C ALA A 386 16.53 5.65 39.02
N PRO A 387 16.93 6.88 39.43
CA PRO A 387 18.33 7.29 39.40
C PRO A 387 19.18 6.28 40.20
N ALA A 388 20.07 5.56 39.51
CA ALA A 388 20.87 4.52 40.15
C ALA A 388 22.12 5.12 40.82
N GLU A 389 22.47 4.63 42.01
CA GLU A 389 23.80 4.83 42.64
C GLU A 389 24.84 3.82 42.12
N ASN A 390 24.47 2.95 41.17
CA ASN A 390 25.28 1.81 40.76
C ASN A 390 26.51 2.21 39.92
N ASN A 391 27.62 1.50 40.13
CA ASN A 391 28.87 1.63 39.38
C ASN A 391 28.81 1.06 37.93
N LEU A 392 27.70 0.45 37.53
CA LEU A 392 27.54 -0.11 36.19
C LEU A 392 27.34 1.00 35.16
N SER A 393 27.80 0.75 33.93
CA SER A 393 27.38 1.59 32.81
C SER A 393 25.88 1.45 32.58
N ALA A 394 25.21 2.50 32.11
CA ALA A 394 23.77 2.50 31.84
C ALA A 394 23.34 1.33 30.92
N HIS A 395 24.18 0.99 29.93
CA HIS A 395 23.95 -0.13 29.03
C HIS A 395 24.03 -1.49 29.74
N ALA A 396 25.03 -1.70 30.61
CA ALA A 396 25.16 -2.97 31.34
C ALA A 396 23.99 -3.18 32.31
N HIS A 397 23.56 -2.11 33.00
CA HIS A 397 22.37 -2.13 33.86
C HIS A 397 21.10 -2.46 33.07
N MET A 398 20.93 -1.85 31.88
CA MET A 398 19.81 -2.18 31.01
C MET A 398 19.79 -3.66 30.61
N GLN A 399 20.93 -4.23 30.21
CA GLN A 399 21.03 -5.65 29.84
C GLN A 399 20.68 -6.58 31.00
N GLU A 400 21.16 -6.28 32.20
CA GLU A 400 20.85 -7.05 33.41
C GLU A 400 19.35 -7.07 33.70
N VAL A 401 18.71 -5.90 33.64
CA VAL A 401 17.26 -5.78 33.84
C VAL A 401 16.49 -6.52 32.75
N LEU A 402 16.87 -6.35 31.48
CA LEU A 402 16.22 -7.05 30.36
C LEU A 402 16.31 -8.57 30.49
N ALA A 403 17.46 -9.10 30.94
CA ALA A 403 17.66 -10.53 31.19
C ALA A 403 16.77 -11.07 32.32
N SER A 404 16.28 -10.21 33.23
CA SER A 404 15.33 -10.59 34.28
C SER A 404 13.87 -10.62 33.82
N LEU A 405 13.56 -10.09 32.63
CA LEU A 405 12.19 -10.02 32.09
C LEU A 405 11.81 -11.31 31.34
N PRO A 406 10.51 -11.67 31.29
CA PRO A 406 10.03 -12.91 30.67
C PRO A 406 9.94 -12.81 29.14
N PHE A 407 11.07 -12.52 28.50
CA PHE A 407 11.22 -12.48 27.04
C PHE A 407 12.31 -13.46 26.60
N SER A 408 12.16 -14.01 25.40
CA SER A 408 13.25 -14.76 24.76
C SER A 408 14.36 -13.82 24.29
N ASP A 409 15.58 -14.35 24.10
CA ASP A 409 16.72 -13.56 23.59
C ASP A 409 16.43 -12.90 22.23
N ASP A 410 15.64 -13.56 21.37
CA ASP A 410 15.20 -13.02 20.08
C ASP A 410 14.24 -11.84 20.26
N GLU A 411 13.27 -11.95 21.18
CA GLU A 411 12.35 -10.86 21.52
C GLU A 411 13.13 -9.67 22.12
N LEU A 412 14.07 -9.91 23.03
CA LEU A 412 14.90 -8.85 23.63
C LEU A 412 15.69 -8.08 22.57
N ARG A 413 16.42 -8.79 21.70
CA ARG A 413 17.11 -8.15 20.55
C ARG A 413 16.13 -7.40 19.65
N GLY A 414 14.95 -7.96 19.43
CA GLY A 414 13.88 -7.34 18.65
C GLY A 414 13.43 -6.01 19.26
N LEU A 415 13.21 -5.97 20.58
CA LEU A 415 12.79 -4.79 21.33
C LEU A 415 13.86 -3.69 21.35
N GLU A 416 15.12 -4.07 21.55
CA GLU A 416 16.25 -3.13 21.47
C GLU A 416 16.37 -2.52 20.06
N ASN A 417 16.09 -3.29 19.02
CA ASN A 417 16.04 -2.77 17.64
C ASN A 417 14.85 -1.82 17.38
N VAL A 418 13.81 -1.83 18.22
CA VAL A 418 12.65 -0.93 18.14
C VAL A 418 12.98 0.41 18.81
N TRP A 419 13.42 0.38 20.08
CA TRP A 419 13.53 1.57 20.92
C TRP A 419 14.94 1.94 21.38
N GLY A 420 15.94 1.08 21.19
CA GLY A 420 17.31 1.32 21.65
C GLY A 420 17.37 1.53 23.16
N GLU A 421 18.02 2.60 23.60
CA GLU A 421 18.22 2.92 25.01
C GLU A 421 16.91 3.19 25.78
N GLU A 422 15.83 3.57 25.07
CA GLU A 422 14.53 3.86 25.67
C GLU A 422 13.69 2.59 25.94
N THR A 423 14.21 1.39 25.66
CA THR A 423 13.43 0.14 25.72
C THR A 423 12.77 -0.07 27.08
N LEU A 424 13.48 0.11 28.20
CA LEU A 424 12.92 -0.06 29.54
C LEU A 424 11.79 0.94 29.84
N GLN A 425 11.97 2.21 29.44
CA GLN A 425 10.97 3.25 29.61
C GLN A 425 9.70 2.93 28.81
N GLN A 426 9.87 2.44 27.58
CA GLN A 426 8.76 2.09 26.70
C GLN A 426 7.99 0.87 27.22
N LEU A 427 8.69 -0.15 27.75
CA LEU A 427 8.05 -1.29 28.41
C LEU A 427 7.28 -0.87 29.66
N TYR A 428 7.85 0.02 30.50
CA TYR A 428 7.15 0.56 31.66
C TYR A 428 5.87 1.28 31.25
N ASN A 429 5.97 2.16 30.25
CA ASN A 429 4.83 2.89 29.71
C ASN A 429 3.75 1.94 29.18
N ILE A 430 4.11 0.87 28.45
CA ILE A 430 3.16 -0.13 27.95
C ILE A 430 2.43 -0.86 29.08
N VAL A 431 3.12 -1.18 30.18
CA VAL A 431 2.51 -1.83 31.35
C VAL A 431 1.45 -0.93 32.00
N VAL A 432 1.75 0.37 32.12
CA VAL A 432 0.88 1.35 32.80
C VAL A 432 -0.24 1.87 31.89
N HIS A 433 0.05 2.17 30.64
CA HIS A 433 -0.86 2.80 29.67
C HIS A 433 -1.95 1.86 29.16
N ARG A 434 -1.63 0.56 28.99
CA ARG A 434 -2.58 -0.51 28.60
C ARG A 434 -3.41 -0.24 27.34
N GLU A 435 -2.86 0.54 26.42
CA GLU A 435 -3.50 0.96 25.16
C GLU A 435 -4.87 1.64 25.36
N GLU A 436 -5.07 2.34 26.46
CA GLU A 436 -6.32 3.06 26.77
C GLU A 436 -6.43 4.37 25.97
N TYR A 437 -6.55 4.23 24.65
CA TYR A 437 -6.68 5.37 23.75
C TYR A 437 -8.14 5.79 23.53
N VAL A 438 -8.36 7.10 23.52
CA VAL A 438 -9.49 7.77 22.88
C VAL A 438 -8.99 8.38 21.58
N VAL A 439 -9.47 7.87 20.44
CA VAL A 439 -9.05 8.38 19.12
C VAL A 439 -10.21 9.13 18.48
N GLN A 440 -10.06 10.44 18.35
CA GLN A 440 -11.08 11.33 17.78
C GLN A 440 -10.65 11.75 16.38
N VAL A 441 -11.57 11.66 15.42
CA VAL A 441 -11.41 12.24 14.08
C VAL A 441 -12.24 13.51 14.02
N GLU A 442 -11.59 14.65 13.96
CA GLU A 442 -12.26 15.95 13.96
C GLU A 442 -12.62 16.42 12.55
N SER A 443 -13.84 16.93 12.44
CA SER A 443 -14.27 17.72 11.30
C SER A 443 -14.15 19.19 11.66
N VAL A 444 -13.04 19.81 11.30
CA VAL A 444 -12.85 21.24 11.55
C VAL A 444 -13.81 22.06 10.66
N SER A 445 -14.79 22.73 11.28
CA SER A 445 -15.73 23.63 10.58
C SER A 445 -15.02 24.83 9.94
N SER A 446 -13.90 25.28 10.51
CA SER A 446 -13.11 26.35 9.92
C SER A 446 -12.41 25.96 8.61
N LYS A 447 -12.47 24.70 8.17
CA LYS A 447 -12.06 24.31 6.81
C LYS A 447 -12.70 25.15 5.71
N VAL A 448 -13.92 25.65 5.95
CA VAL A 448 -14.62 26.52 5.02
C VAL A 448 -13.92 27.88 4.87
N PHE A 449 -13.22 28.33 5.91
CA PHE A 449 -12.52 29.60 5.98
C PHE A 449 -10.99 29.45 5.87
N SER A 450 -10.46 28.23 6.04
CA SER A 450 -9.03 27.96 5.97
C SER A 450 -8.57 27.96 4.52
N GLU A 451 -7.43 28.60 4.26
CA GLU A 451 -6.76 28.51 2.97
C GLU A 451 -6.24 27.09 2.72
N ASN A 452 -6.21 26.68 1.45
CA ASN A 452 -5.63 25.39 1.09
C ASN A 452 -4.09 25.46 1.25
N PRO A 453 -3.48 24.68 2.16
CA PRO A 453 -2.05 24.75 2.41
C PRO A 453 -1.21 24.45 1.16
N TYR A 454 -1.71 23.59 0.27
CA TYR A 454 -1.02 23.25 -0.98
C TYR A 454 -1.08 24.38 -2.02
N ALA A 455 -2.13 25.20 -2.00
CA ALA A 455 -2.19 26.41 -2.83
C ALA A 455 -1.19 27.46 -2.32
N ASN A 456 -1.10 27.64 -1.00
CA ASN A 456 -0.13 28.55 -0.37
C ASN A 456 1.32 28.13 -0.65
N TRP A 457 1.58 26.83 -0.65
CA TRP A 457 2.84 26.27 -1.13
C TRP A 457 3.13 26.63 -2.58
N ALA A 458 2.17 26.43 -3.48
CA ALA A 458 2.35 26.78 -4.89
C ALA A 458 2.65 28.28 -5.08
N LEU A 459 1.95 29.16 -4.35
CA LEU A 459 2.21 30.60 -4.35
C LEU A 459 3.59 30.96 -3.77
N THR A 460 4.03 30.24 -2.73
CA THR A 460 5.38 30.41 -2.18
C THR A 460 6.46 30.02 -3.21
N ILE A 461 6.23 28.95 -3.98
CA ILE A 461 7.11 28.57 -5.09
C ILE A 461 7.12 29.67 -6.17
N VAL A 462 5.96 30.24 -6.52
CA VAL A 462 5.87 31.38 -7.45
C VAL A 462 6.73 32.55 -6.97
N ARG A 463 6.64 32.93 -5.69
CA ARG A 463 7.47 34.01 -5.10
C ARG A 463 8.95 33.73 -5.22
N HIS A 464 9.38 32.49 -4.95
CA HIS A 464 10.79 32.12 -5.10
C HIS A 464 11.27 32.11 -6.55
N ILE A 465 10.44 31.67 -7.50
CA ILE A 465 10.75 31.78 -8.93
C ILE A 465 10.92 33.25 -9.31
N LYS A 466 9.98 34.12 -8.93
CA LYS A 466 10.07 35.56 -9.21
C LYS A 466 11.32 36.20 -8.60
N SER A 467 11.61 35.89 -7.34
CA SER A 467 12.83 36.35 -6.65
C SER A 467 14.10 35.93 -7.39
N ARG A 468 14.19 34.67 -7.85
CA ARG A 468 15.33 34.18 -8.64
C ARG A 468 15.47 34.88 -9.98
N LEU A 469 14.35 35.27 -10.59
CA LEU A 469 14.33 35.98 -11.87
C LEU A 469 14.41 37.51 -11.72
N CYS A 470 14.57 38.03 -10.50
CA CYS A 470 14.52 39.46 -10.19
C CYS A 470 13.24 40.14 -10.71
N VAL A 471 12.12 39.41 -10.75
CA VAL A 471 10.80 39.91 -11.14
C VAL A 471 10.06 40.39 -9.88
N PRO A 472 9.49 41.60 -9.86
CA PRO A 472 8.68 42.07 -8.73
C PRO A 472 7.52 41.11 -8.40
N GLU A 473 7.20 40.96 -7.11
CA GLU A 473 6.19 39.99 -6.66
C GLU A 473 4.79 40.25 -7.26
N VAL A 474 4.46 41.52 -7.53
CA VAL A 474 3.14 41.94 -8.06
C VAL A 474 2.98 41.59 -9.55
N GLU A 475 4.08 41.46 -10.29
CA GLU A 475 4.04 41.19 -11.73
C GLU A 475 3.64 39.74 -12.04
N PRO A 476 3.02 39.46 -13.20
CA PRO A 476 2.72 38.09 -13.60
C PRO A 476 4.01 37.28 -13.82
N LEU A 477 3.93 35.95 -13.67
CA LEU A 477 5.05 35.09 -14.05
C LEU A 477 5.33 35.21 -15.56
N PRO A 478 6.59 35.38 -15.99
CA PRO A 478 6.94 35.37 -17.40
C PRO A 478 6.47 34.12 -18.15
N GLU A 479 6.20 34.26 -19.45
CA GLU A 479 5.64 33.19 -20.30
C GLU A 479 6.69 32.18 -20.80
N ASP A 480 7.95 32.58 -20.85
CA ASP A 480 9.11 31.78 -21.24
C ASP A 480 9.64 30.89 -20.11
N ILE A 481 8.88 30.72 -19.03
CA ILE A 481 9.20 29.79 -17.95
C ILE A 481 8.67 28.39 -18.29
N ILE A 482 9.51 27.39 -18.08
CA ILE A 482 9.16 25.97 -18.17
C ILE A 482 9.48 25.27 -16.86
N ILE A 483 8.59 24.38 -16.45
CA ILE A 483 8.64 23.73 -15.13
C ILE A 483 8.45 22.22 -15.28
N ASP A 484 9.38 21.45 -14.73
CA ASP A 484 9.20 20.02 -14.53
C ASP A 484 8.85 19.73 -13.08
N VAL A 485 7.77 19.00 -12.86
CA VAL A 485 7.39 18.51 -11.53
C VAL A 485 7.95 17.11 -11.34
N LEU A 486 8.64 16.90 -10.24
CA LEU A 486 9.17 15.61 -9.84
C LEU A 486 8.73 15.30 -8.42
N PHE A 487 8.18 14.10 -8.22
CA PHE A 487 7.98 13.53 -6.90
C PHE A 487 9.08 12.51 -6.68
N SER A 488 10.04 12.81 -5.80
CA SER A 488 11.17 11.92 -5.53
C SER A 488 11.84 12.23 -4.19
N PRO A 489 12.62 11.28 -3.62
CA PRO A 489 13.41 11.54 -2.43
C PRO A 489 14.41 12.68 -2.67
N ASN A 490 14.28 13.78 -1.91
CA ASN A 490 15.11 14.97 -2.11
C ASN A 490 16.60 14.69 -2.02
N ARG A 491 17.01 13.83 -1.09
CA ARG A 491 18.41 13.50 -0.83
C ARG A 491 19.11 12.99 -2.08
N THR A 492 18.44 12.12 -2.84
CA THR A 492 18.99 11.52 -4.06
C THR A 492 19.29 12.62 -5.09
N LEU A 493 18.35 13.55 -5.29
CA LEU A 493 18.53 14.67 -6.22
C LEU A 493 19.62 15.64 -5.78
N LYS A 494 19.63 16.01 -4.51
CA LYS A 494 20.66 16.90 -3.93
C LYS A 494 22.06 16.33 -4.15
N ASN A 495 22.23 15.02 -3.93
CA ASN A 495 23.50 14.35 -4.18
C ASN A 495 23.85 14.31 -5.67
N LEU A 496 22.89 14.07 -6.57
CA LEU A 496 23.17 14.04 -8.00
C LEU A 496 23.59 15.40 -8.57
N PHE A 497 23.22 16.53 -7.97
CA PHE A 497 23.60 17.84 -8.48
C PHE A 497 24.79 18.49 -7.75
N CYS A 498 25.03 18.19 -6.47
CA CYS A 498 25.80 19.10 -5.61
C CYS A 498 26.90 18.46 -4.75
N CYS A 499 27.53 17.36 -5.17
CA CYS A 499 28.53 16.75 -4.28
C CYS A 499 29.81 16.24 -4.91
N MET A 500 30.14 16.66 -6.13
CA MET A 500 31.42 16.24 -6.73
C MET A 500 32.62 17.14 -6.41
N SER A 501 32.60 17.93 -5.33
CA SER A 501 33.74 18.79 -4.93
C SER A 501 34.93 17.98 -4.39
N ALA A 502 36.15 18.47 -4.63
CA ALA A 502 37.39 17.81 -4.24
C ALA A 502 37.53 17.65 -2.72
N ASP A 503 37.11 18.66 -1.94
CA ASP A 503 37.27 18.64 -0.47
C ASP A 503 36.42 17.56 0.20
N ILE A 504 35.14 17.43 -0.19
CA ILE A 504 34.23 16.43 0.38
C ILE A 504 34.66 15.02 -0.08
N LYS A 505 35.15 14.89 -1.32
CA LYS A 505 35.76 13.65 -1.80
C LYS A 505 36.97 13.25 -0.97
N ALA A 506 37.90 14.17 -0.73
CA ALA A 506 39.06 13.91 0.13
C ALA A 506 38.64 13.52 1.56
N LEU A 507 37.64 14.18 2.14
CA LEU A 507 37.10 13.81 3.46
C LEU A 507 36.51 12.40 3.47
N ILE A 508 35.75 12.02 2.43
CA ILE A 508 35.15 10.69 2.31
C ILE A 508 36.20 9.61 2.08
N GLU A 509 37.20 9.89 1.25
CA GLU A 509 38.36 9.01 1.00
C GLU A 509 39.19 8.79 2.27
N ASN A 510 39.27 9.81 3.14
CA ASN A 510 39.96 9.74 4.43
C ASN A 510 39.14 9.04 5.54
N ILE A 511 37.86 8.70 5.32
CA ILE A 511 37.11 7.91 6.30
C ILE A 511 37.72 6.51 6.34
N SER A 512 38.50 6.21 7.38
CA SER A 512 38.97 4.85 7.67
C SER A 512 37.80 3.86 7.62
N GLU A 513 37.99 2.76 6.89
CA GLU A 513 37.03 1.67 6.79
C GLU A 513 36.70 1.04 8.16
N GLU A 514 37.57 1.23 9.15
CA GLU A 514 37.51 0.55 10.45
C GLU A 514 36.48 1.15 11.42
N SER A 515 36.11 2.43 11.25
CA SER A 515 35.29 3.17 12.21
C SER A 515 33.78 3.10 11.92
N GLY A 516 33.11 2.07 12.46
CA GLY A 516 31.66 2.08 12.73
C GLY A 516 30.82 0.95 12.14
N SER A 517 29.51 1.00 12.44
CA SER A 517 28.50 0.09 11.90
C SER A 517 28.41 0.19 10.37
N GLY A 518 28.24 -0.96 9.71
CA GLY A 518 28.13 -1.04 8.24
C GLY A 518 29.44 -1.37 7.50
N LYS A 519 30.44 -1.99 8.14
CA LYS A 519 31.71 -2.43 7.50
C LYS A 519 31.52 -3.07 6.11
N GLY A 520 30.64 -4.07 6.01
CA GLY A 520 30.36 -4.76 4.74
C GLY A 520 29.65 -3.90 3.68
N GLU A 521 28.94 -2.85 4.09
CA GLU A 521 28.31 -1.91 3.18
C GLU A 521 29.29 -0.82 2.71
N ARG A 522 30.33 -0.48 3.50
CA ARG A 522 31.35 0.54 3.15
C ARG A 522 32.48 0.00 2.29
N ALA A 523 32.96 -1.21 2.60
CA ALA A 523 34.03 -1.91 1.88
C ALA A 523 33.51 -2.80 0.74
N GLY A 524 32.19 -3.00 0.64
CA GLY A 524 31.60 -3.84 -0.38
C GLY A 524 31.91 -3.33 -1.80
N ASN A 525 31.99 -4.24 -2.79
CA ASN A 525 32.12 -3.84 -4.20
C ASN A 525 30.87 -3.07 -4.68
N TRP A 526 30.91 -1.75 -4.58
CA TRP A 526 29.94 -0.87 -5.22
C TRP A 526 30.29 -0.73 -6.69
N LYS A 527 29.32 -1.01 -7.55
CA LYS A 527 29.56 -1.07 -9.00
C LYS A 527 29.67 0.31 -9.63
N ASN A 528 28.77 1.21 -9.21
CA ASN A 528 28.95 2.63 -9.46
C ASN A 528 29.66 3.25 -8.25
N ALA A 529 30.92 3.63 -8.45
CA ALA A 529 31.73 4.28 -7.41
C ALA A 529 31.09 5.57 -6.87
N ASN A 530 30.29 6.27 -7.69
CA ASN A 530 29.55 7.45 -7.26
C ASN A 530 28.42 7.09 -6.29
N ASP A 531 27.77 5.95 -6.44
CA ASP A 531 26.69 5.52 -5.54
C ASP A 531 27.24 5.16 -4.15
N ARG A 532 28.44 4.56 -4.10
CA ARG A 532 29.20 4.39 -2.84
C ARG A 532 29.47 5.73 -2.20
N TYR A 533 29.99 6.66 -2.98
CA TYR A 533 30.32 7.99 -2.53
C TYR A 533 29.09 8.69 -1.92
N TYR A 534 27.93 8.62 -2.60
CA TYR A 534 26.69 9.19 -2.08
C TYR A 534 26.17 8.51 -0.81
N TYR A 535 26.40 7.21 -0.67
CA TYR A 535 26.09 6.49 0.56
C TYR A 535 26.99 6.91 1.74
N LEU A 536 28.28 7.10 1.51
CA LEU A 536 29.22 7.57 2.54
C LEU A 536 28.94 9.03 2.92
N LEU A 537 28.71 9.88 1.93
CA LEU A 537 28.29 11.28 2.10
C LEU A 537 27.04 11.36 2.98
N THR A 538 26.07 10.48 2.72
CA THR A 538 24.85 10.36 3.50
C THR A 538 25.16 10.14 4.98
N GLY A 539 26.03 9.18 5.30
CA GLY A 539 26.44 8.94 6.68
C GLY A 539 27.21 10.10 7.31
N LEU A 540 28.03 10.83 6.54
CA LEU A 540 28.73 12.03 7.02
C LEU A 540 27.78 13.17 7.36
N LEU A 541 26.83 13.48 6.48
CA LEU A 541 25.87 14.58 6.66
C LEU A 541 24.97 14.37 7.88
N GLU A 542 24.68 13.11 8.21
CA GLU A 542 23.93 12.73 9.41
C GLU A 542 24.73 12.97 10.70
N ARG A 543 26.06 12.82 10.65
CA ARG A 543 26.94 12.88 11.84
C ARG A 543 27.57 14.25 12.09
N ASN A 544 27.77 15.06 11.05
CA ASN A 544 28.51 16.32 11.15
C ASN A 544 27.66 17.50 10.69
N ALA A 545 27.29 18.37 11.64
CA ALA A 545 26.48 19.56 11.37
C ALA A 545 27.21 20.59 10.49
N MET A 546 28.50 20.83 10.72
CA MET A 546 29.29 21.79 9.93
C MET A 546 29.38 21.39 8.45
N ILE A 547 29.58 20.09 8.17
CA ILE A 547 29.55 19.57 6.80
C ILE A 547 28.15 19.73 6.19
N ARG A 548 27.10 19.54 6.99
CA ARG A 548 25.71 19.70 6.53
C ARG A 548 25.39 21.15 6.15
N ASP A 549 25.89 22.12 6.91
CA ASP A 549 25.69 23.54 6.63
C ASP A 549 26.48 23.97 5.39
N ALA A 550 27.74 23.54 5.26
CA ALA A 550 28.54 23.76 4.05
C ALA A 550 27.86 23.14 2.81
N TYR A 551 27.30 21.94 2.95
CA TYR A 551 26.53 21.27 1.89
C TYR A 551 25.25 22.04 1.54
N ARG A 552 24.55 22.59 2.54
CA ARG A 552 23.36 23.44 2.36
C ARG A 552 23.70 24.70 1.56
N SER A 553 24.76 25.42 1.94
CA SER A 553 25.21 26.62 1.22
C SER A 553 25.59 26.30 -0.23
N ARG A 554 26.23 25.14 -0.47
CA ARG A 554 26.60 24.71 -1.82
C ARG A 554 25.38 24.41 -2.69
N LEU A 555 24.37 23.72 -2.14
CA LEU A 555 23.09 23.50 -2.82
C LEU A 555 22.49 24.83 -3.28
N GLN A 556 22.48 25.83 -2.40
CA GLN A 556 21.93 27.15 -2.71
C GLN A 556 22.70 27.88 -3.81
N SER A 557 24.04 27.78 -3.84
CA SER A 557 24.86 28.30 -4.94
C SER A 557 24.63 27.55 -6.25
N ASN A 558 24.21 26.29 -6.19
CA ASN A 558 23.98 25.41 -7.33
C ASN A 558 22.51 25.39 -7.79
N GLY A 559 21.81 26.52 -7.62
CA GLY A 559 20.44 26.72 -8.09
C GLY A 559 19.32 26.22 -7.18
N PHE A 560 19.62 25.60 -6.03
CA PHE A 560 18.56 25.13 -5.13
C PHE A 560 17.99 26.24 -4.26
N THR A 561 16.67 26.26 -4.14
CA THR A 561 15.94 26.92 -3.07
C THR A 561 15.29 25.83 -2.22
N LEU A 562 15.79 25.67 -0.99
CA LEU A 562 15.37 24.62 -0.07
C LEU A 562 14.19 25.13 0.75
N MET A 563 13.02 24.52 0.58
CA MET A 563 11.79 24.96 1.21
C MET A 563 11.34 23.92 2.24
N GLU A 564 11.36 24.32 3.51
CA GLU A 564 10.88 23.52 4.63
C GLU A 564 9.39 23.79 4.90
N ASP A 565 8.76 23.01 5.79
CA ASP A 565 7.33 23.11 6.02
C ASP A 565 6.91 24.40 6.73
N GLY A 566 6.44 25.37 5.95
CA GLY A 566 5.92 26.65 6.46
C GLY A 566 4.39 26.73 6.55
N HIS A 567 3.65 25.73 6.08
CA HIS A 567 2.18 25.78 5.92
C HIS A 567 1.46 24.60 6.58
N ALA A 568 2.06 24.00 7.62
CA ALA A 568 1.53 22.83 8.33
C ALA A 568 1.09 21.69 7.39
N SER A 569 1.87 21.45 6.33
CA SER A 569 1.53 20.51 5.25
C SER A 569 2.33 19.20 5.31
N ALA A 570 3.32 19.16 6.21
CA ALA A 570 4.40 18.21 6.27
C ALA A 570 5.19 18.04 4.96
N LEU A 571 5.22 19.06 4.09
CA LEU A 571 5.94 19.03 2.82
C LEU A 571 7.35 19.60 2.93
N ILE A 572 8.25 19.00 2.16
CA ILE A 572 9.55 19.59 1.83
C ILE A 572 9.62 19.64 0.32
N VAL A 573 9.96 20.81 -0.19
CA VAL A 573 10.06 21.06 -1.63
C VAL A 573 11.43 21.65 -1.91
N ASP A 574 12.08 21.15 -2.95
CA ASP A 574 13.26 21.81 -3.51
C ASP A 574 12.87 22.40 -4.85
N LEU A 575 13.06 23.71 -5.00
CA LEU A 575 12.97 24.40 -6.28
C LEU A 575 14.38 24.52 -6.84
N ILE A 576 14.60 24.03 -8.06
CA ILE A 576 15.92 24.02 -8.70
C ILE A 576 15.87 24.91 -9.93
N ASP A 577 16.68 25.96 -9.94
CA ASP A 577 16.95 26.78 -11.11
C ASP A 577 18.02 26.10 -11.98
N VAL A 578 17.61 25.57 -13.14
CA VAL A 578 18.48 24.79 -14.02
C VAL A 578 19.60 25.65 -14.62
N SER A 579 19.37 26.95 -14.77
CA SER A 579 20.37 27.89 -15.30
C SER A 579 21.59 28.04 -14.39
N ASN A 580 21.45 27.74 -13.10
CA ASN A 580 22.52 27.84 -12.09
C ASN A 580 23.15 26.50 -11.72
N ILE A 581 22.73 25.40 -12.35
CA ILE A 581 23.35 24.09 -12.12
C ILE A 581 24.78 24.10 -12.69
N SER A 582 25.74 23.80 -11.84
CA SER A 582 27.15 23.57 -12.17
C SER A 582 27.35 22.14 -12.69
N PRO A 583 27.78 21.98 -13.95
CA PRO A 583 28.06 20.65 -14.50
C PRO A 583 29.19 19.92 -13.77
N ASP A 584 30.14 20.65 -13.20
CA ASP A 584 31.31 20.07 -12.51
C ASP A 584 30.92 19.44 -11.18
N GLU A 585 29.92 20.00 -10.49
CA GLU A 585 29.38 19.46 -9.23
C GLU A 585 28.34 18.35 -9.43
N THR A 586 27.80 18.26 -10.64
CA THR A 586 26.79 17.28 -11.04
C THR A 586 27.40 15.88 -11.20
N ASP A 587 26.60 14.84 -10.95
CA ASP A 587 26.91 13.44 -11.19
C ASP A 587 27.54 13.26 -12.58
N PRO A 588 28.66 12.53 -12.71
CA PRO A 588 29.33 12.35 -13.99
C PRO A 588 28.41 11.82 -15.11
N GLY A 589 27.41 11.00 -14.79
CA GLY A 589 26.45 10.44 -15.74
C GLY A 589 25.38 11.42 -16.23
N LEU A 590 25.31 12.62 -15.63
CA LEU A 590 24.38 13.70 -15.97
C LEU A 590 25.08 15.00 -16.42
N ARG A 591 26.41 15.10 -16.31
CA ARG A 591 27.17 16.33 -16.60
C ARG A 591 26.89 16.91 -17.99
N ALA A 592 26.88 16.07 -19.02
CA ALA A 592 26.68 16.51 -20.39
C ALA A 592 25.29 17.13 -20.61
N CYS A 593 24.22 16.45 -20.17
CA CYS A 593 22.86 16.97 -20.29
C CYS A 593 22.62 18.17 -19.34
N ALA A 594 23.22 18.18 -18.15
CA ALA A 594 23.15 19.33 -17.24
C ALA A 594 23.81 20.59 -17.83
N ALA A 595 25.00 20.46 -18.44
CA ALA A 595 25.66 21.57 -19.12
C ALA A 595 24.82 22.14 -20.26
N GLN A 596 24.22 21.25 -21.07
CA GLN A 596 23.35 21.65 -22.17
C GLN A 596 22.07 22.32 -21.67
N ALA A 597 21.40 21.74 -20.66
CA ALA A 597 20.16 22.28 -20.08
C ALA A 597 20.40 23.64 -19.43
N SER A 598 21.48 23.76 -18.65
CA SER A 598 21.90 25.00 -18.00
C SER A 598 22.15 26.12 -19.02
N LYS A 599 22.84 25.81 -20.14
CA LYS A 599 23.03 26.75 -21.25
C LYS A 599 21.71 27.15 -21.91
N LYS A 600 20.87 26.17 -22.29
CA LYS A 600 19.54 26.41 -22.89
C LYS A 600 18.66 27.28 -21.98
N SER A 601 18.72 27.06 -20.67
CA SER A 601 17.93 27.82 -19.70
C SER A 601 18.39 29.27 -19.54
N ARG A 602 19.66 29.59 -19.84
CA ARG A 602 20.17 30.97 -19.84
C ARG A 602 19.87 31.71 -21.15
N GLU A 603 19.91 31.00 -22.27
CA GLU A 603 19.79 31.57 -23.62
C GLU A 603 18.36 31.55 -24.17
N GLY A 604 17.46 30.74 -23.59
CA GLY A 604 16.12 30.52 -24.06
C GLY A 604 15.08 30.53 -22.94
N LYS A 605 14.27 29.47 -22.87
CA LYS A 605 13.23 29.36 -21.84
C LYS A 605 13.85 29.07 -20.48
N ARG A 606 13.44 29.84 -19.47
CA ARG A 606 13.92 29.71 -18.09
C ARG A 606 13.35 28.44 -17.46
N HIS A 607 14.23 27.53 -17.08
CA HIS A 607 13.85 26.17 -16.69
C HIS A 607 13.99 25.95 -15.19
N PHE A 608 12.90 25.51 -14.57
CA PHE A 608 12.85 25.14 -13.16
C PHE A 608 12.41 23.69 -12.98
N ILE A 609 12.92 23.05 -11.94
CA ILE A 609 12.43 21.75 -11.47
C ILE A 609 11.84 21.93 -10.08
N ILE A 610 10.60 21.50 -9.88
CA ILE A 610 9.96 21.43 -8.57
C ILE A 610 10.03 19.99 -8.10
N ASN A 611 10.89 19.70 -7.13
CA ASN A 611 10.98 18.38 -6.51
C ASN A 611 10.24 18.33 -5.17
N VAL A 612 9.19 17.51 -5.07
CA VAL A 612 8.39 17.34 -3.85
C VAL A 612 8.78 16.03 -3.14
N ASP A 613 9.30 16.15 -1.91
CA ASP A 613 9.81 15.03 -1.12
C ASP A 613 8.71 14.30 -0.34
N LYS A 614 8.73 12.96 -0.41
CA LYS A 614 7.96 12.04 0.46
C LYS A 614 6.48 12.40 0.59
N THR A 615 5.77 12.59 -0.51
CA THR A 615 4.30 12.58 -0.52
C THR A 615 3.76 11.23 -0.03
N PHE A 616 2.46 11.14 0.25
CA PHE A 616 1.83 9.87 0.63
C PHE A 616 0.43 9.74 0.07
N GLY A 617 0.08 8.55 -0.43
CA GLY A 617 -1.30 8.23 -0.73
C GLY A 617 -1.97 9.25 -1.64
N ALA A 618 -3.22 9.60 -1.30
CA ALA A 618 -4.03 10.59 -1.98
C ALA A 618 -3.51 12.03 -1.82
N GLN A 619 -2.64 12.32 -0.84
CA GLN A 619 -2.08 13.67 -0.65
C GLN A 619 -1.40 14.20 -1.91
N ILE A 620 -0.72 13.31 -2.65
CA ILE A 620 0.00 13.67 -3.88
C ILE A 620 -0.94 14.32 -4.92
N GLU A 621 -2.21 13.93 -4.92
CA GLU A 621 -3.21 14.43 -5.85
C GLU A 621 -3.52 15.91 -5.61
N ALA A 622 -3.77 16.28 -4.35
CA ALA A 622 -4.07 17.65 -3.97
C ALA A 622 -2.88 18.58 -4.21
N ILE A 623 -1.67 18.11 -3.91
CA ILE A 623 -0.42 18.85 -4.16
C ILE A 623 -0.25 19.09 -5.66
N LEU A 624 -0.34 18.01 -6.45
CA LEU A 624 -0.19 18.09 -7.89
C LEU A 624 -1.26 19.01 -8.48
N ARG A 625 -2.52 18.88 -8.06
CA ARG A 625 -3.60 19.77 -8.50
C ARG A 625 -3.26 21.23 -8.27
N SER A 626 -2.80 21.61 -7.08
CA SER A 626 -2.40 22.99 -6.79
C SER A 626 -1.27 23.46 -7.72
N LEU A 627 -0.22 22.66 -7.91
CA LEU A 627 0.87 23.01 -8.83
C LEU A 627 0.38 23.18 -10.28
N LEU A 628 -0.44 22.26 -10.78
CA LEU A 628 -0.95 22.32 -12.15
C LEU A 628 -1.86 23.53 -12.37
N LEU A 629 -2.71 23.87 -11.40
CA LEU A 629 -3.59 25.03 -11.50
C LEU A 629 -2.83 26.36 -11.35
N THR A 630 -1.73 26.38 -10.61
CA THR A 630 -0.88 27.58 -10.47
C THR A 630 0.00 27.83 -11.70
N PHE A 631 0.58 26.79 -12.29
CA PHE A 631 1.55 26.94 -13.37
C PHE A 631 0.99 26.66 -14.78
N GLY A 632 -0.10 25.90 -14.89
CA GLY A 632 -0.82 25.64 -16.13
C GLY A 632 0.09 25.17 -17.27
N SER A 633 0.05 25.89 -18.40
CA SER A 633 0.80 25.57 -19.62
C SER A 633 2.33 25.69 -19.51
N ARG A 634 2.86 26.22 -18.39
CA ARG A 634 4.31 26.24 -18.08
C ARG A 634 4.82 24.87 -17.63
N ILE A 635 3.94 23.97 -17.19
CA ILE A 635 4.33 22.60 -16.83
C ILE A 635 4.73 21.83 -18.11
N GLN A 636 5.97 21.36 -18.13
CA GLN A 636 6.57 20.63 -19.24
C GLN A 636 6.46 19.12 -19.07
N SER A 637 6.71 18.60 -17.87
CA SER A 637 6.49 17.19 -17.55
C SER A 637 6.19 16.96 -16.07
N VAL A 638 5.58 15.81 -15.79
CA VAL A 638 5.30 15.35 -14.42
C VAL A 638 5.87 13.95 -14.22
N ASN A 639 6.74 13.82 -13.24
CA ASN A 639 7.57 12.65 -13.06
C ASN A 639 7.39 12.12 -11.63
N LEU A 640 7.27 10.81 -11.48
CA LEU A 640 7.14 10.15 -10.18
C LEU A 640 8.18 9.04 -10.09
N SER A 641 9.03 9.15 -9.06
CA SER A 641 9.95 8.09 -8.65
C SER A 641 9.78 7.79 -7.18
N GLY A 642 9.77 6.50 -6.85
CA GLY A 642 9.63 6.08 -5.47
C GLY A 642 9.77 4.59 -5.29
N LYS A 643 9.49 4.15 -4.07
CA LYS A 643 9.43 2.74 -3.74
C LYS A 643 8.13 2.12 -4.22
N ALA A 644 8.21 0.88 -4.69
CA ALA A 644 7.08 0.00 -4.90
C ALA A 644 7.36 -1.36 -4.23
N ALA A 645 6.30 -2.11 -3.93
CA ALA A 645 6.42 -3.51 -3.55
C ALA A 645 6.37 -4.36 -4.84
N GLY A 646 7.41 -5.14 -5.11
CA GLY A 646 7.45 -5.99 -6.29
C GLY A 646 6.58 -7.23 -6.14
N LEU A 647 5.85 -7.57 -7.19
CA LEU A 647 5.10 -8.81 -7.32
C LEU A 647 5.81 -9.80 -8.26
N THR A 648 6.72 -9.30 -9.09
CA THR A 648 7.57 -10.07 -10.01
C THR A 648 9.03 -9.69 -9.83
N GLY A 649 9.96 -10.59 -10.16
CA GLY A 649 11.39 -10.39 -10.00
C GLY A 649 11.88 -10.50 -8.56
N ASN A 650 12.82 -9.62 -8.22
CA ASN A 650 13.53 -9.64 -6.95
C ASN A 650 13.58 -8.25 -6.30
N ARG A 651 13.77 -8.23 -4.99
CA ARG A 651 14.10 -6.99 -4.26
C ARG A 651 15.33 -6.33 -4.90
N GLY A 652 15.29 -5.02 -5.09
CA GLY A 652 16.31 -4.26 -5.80
C GLY A 652 16.02 -4.06 -7.29
N ASP A 653 15.10 -4.81 -7.90
CA ASP A 653 14.72 -4.60 -9.29
C ASP A 653 13.99 -3.26 -9.52
N LEU A 654 13.87 -2.87 -10.78
CA LEU A 654 13.14 -1.68 -11.21
C LEU A 654 11.83 -2.05 -11.90
N VAL A 655 10.83 -1.18 -11.77
CA VAL A 655 9.52 -1.33 -12.41
C VAL A 655 9.23 -0.11 -13.26
N LEU A 656 9.16 -0.31 -14.57
CA LEU A 656 8.77 0.68 -15.57
C LEU A 656 7.34 0.34 -16.05
N PRO A 657 6.29 0.85 -15.39
CA PRO A 657 4.92 0.47 -15.74
C PRO A 657 4.53 1.02 -17.12
N LYS A 658 3.73 0.25 -17.85
CA LYS A 658 3.01 0.73 -19.07
C LYS A 658 1.53 0.98 -18.79
N LYS A 659 1.02 0.39 -17.71
CA LYS A 659 -0.37 0.46 -17.26
C LYS A 659 -0.38 0.68 -15.76
N LEU A 660 -1.26 1.56 -15.30
CA LEU A 660 -1.58 1.80 -13.90
C LEU A 660 -3.03 1.34 -13.67
N ILE A 661 -3.27 0.69 -12.54
CA ILE A 661 -4.61 0.35 -12.07
C ILE A 661 -4.81 1.02 -10.72
N PHE A 662 -5.95 1.66 -10.54
CA PHE A 662 -6.39 2.21 -9.28
C PHE A 662 -7.47 1.31 -8.70
N SER A 663 -7.22 0.73 -7.52
CA SER A 663 -8.10 -0.25 -6.86
C SER A 663 -9.39 0.33 -6.26
N LYS A 664 -10.12 1.18 -6.99
CA LYS A 664 -11.28 1.91 -6.48
C LYS A 664 -12.43 1.02 -6.03
N GLN A 665 -12.61 -0.12 -6.69
CA GLN A 665 -13.68 -1.05 -6.33
C GLN A 665 -13.44 -1.67 -4.95
N THR A 666 -12.17 -1.89 -4.57
CA THR A 666 -11.79 -2.53 -3.31
C THR A 666 -12.22 -1.76 -2.07
N PHE A 667 -12.47 -0.46 -2.18
CA PHE A 667 -12.95 0.39 -1.09
C PHE A 667 -14.28 1.07 -1.41
N GLY A 668 -14.98 0.59 -2.45
CA GLY A 668 -16.34 0.99 -2.77
C GLY A 668 -16.48 2.43 -3.31
N GLU A 669 -15.40 3.04 -3.83
CA GLU A 669 -15.50 4.35 -4.51
C GLU A 669 -16.25 4.21 -5.83
N ASP A 670 -15.89 3.20 -6.64
CA ASP A 670 -16.47 2.93 -7.96
C ASP A 670 -16.84 1.44 -8.10
N SER A 671 -17.66 1.12 -9.11
CA SER A 671 -18.08 -0.26 -9.41
C SER A 671 -16.98 -1.10 -10.08
N THR A 672 -15.92 -0.45 -10.56
CA THR A 672 -14.76 -1.08 -11.22
C THR A 672 -13.49 -0.33 -10.87
N ASP A 673 -12.35 -1.02 -10.95
CA ASP A 673 -11.05 -0.36 -10.88
C ASP A 673 -10.78 0.53 -12.10
N GLU A 674 -10.01 1.59 -11.88
CA GLU A 674 -9.73 2.57 -12.92
C GLU A 674 -8.37 2.31 -13.58
N ILE A 675 -8.34 2.27 -14.92
CA ILE A 675 -7.15 1.90 -15.68
C ILE A 675 -6.62 3.09 -16.46
N ARG A 676 -5.30 3.32 -16.40
CA ARG A 676 -4.60 4.33 -17.21
C ARG A 676 -3.35 3.75 -17.84
N LEU A 677 -3.02 4.19 -19.05
CA LEU A 677 -1.71 3.88 -19.64
C LEU A 677 -0.73 5.01 -19.34
N CYS A 678 0.53 4.67 -19.09
CA CYS A 678 1.59 5.62 -18.73
C CYS A 678 2.89 5.31 -19.48
N ASN A 679 3.88 6.21 -19.37
CA ASN A 679 5.20 6.09 -20.02
C ASN A 679 5.17 5.93 -21.56
N ARG A 680 4.03 6.18 -22.23
CA ARG A 680 3.88 5.98 -23.68
C ARG A 680 4.87 6.87 -24.45
N LYS A 681 5.86 6.26 -25.13
CA LYS A 681 6.88 6.90 -25.99
C LYS A 681 7.80 7.93 -25.31
N SER A 682 7.59 8.26 -24.03
CA SER A 682 8.33 9.29 -23.31
C SER A 682 9.48 8.75 -22.46
N PHE A 683 9.43 7.47 -22.11
CA PHE A 683 10.39 6.83 -21.22
C PHE A 683 10.41 5.31 -21.45
N LEU A 684 11.54 4.81 -21.92
CA LEU A 684 11.70 3.44 -22.39
C LEU A 684 12.75 2.68 -21.57
N ARG A 685 12.84 1.37 -21.78
CA ARG A 685 13.80 0.50 -21.09
C ARG A 685 15.24 0.92 -21.38
N GLU A 686 15.47 1.38 -22.59
CA GLU A 686 16.77 1.82 -23.10
C GLU A 686 17.25 3.10 -22.42
N ASP A 687 16.35 3.90 -21.86
CA ASP A 687 16.71 5.08 -21.05
C ASP A 687 17.27 4.67 -19.66
N ILE A 688 16.97 3.45 -19.20
CA ILE A 688 17.31 2.94 -17.86
C ILE A 688 18.46 1.94 -17.91
N THR A 689 18.43 1.02 -18.90
CA THR A 689 19.37 -0.12 -18.97
C THR A 689 20.84 0.31 -18.95
N PRO A 690 21.29 1.38 -19.61
CA PRO A 690 22.69 1.84 -19.53
C PRO A 690 23.09 2.35 -18.14
N LEU A 691 22.13 2.70 -17.28
CA LEU A 691 22.34 3.14 -15.91
C LEU A 691 22.34 1.96 -14.92
N LEU A 692 21.86 0.79 -15.37
CA LEU A 692 22.00 -0.47 -14.68
C LEU A 692 23.26 -1.17 -15.19
N ASP A 693 24.21 -1.41 -14.29
CA ASP A 693 25.42 -2.16 -14.64
C ASP A 693 25.05 -3.59 -15.10
N LYS A 694 25.68 -4.12 -16.16
CA LYS A 694 25.42 -5.49 -16.67
C LYS A 694 25.64 -6.58 -15.62
N SER A 695 26.47 -6.33 -14.62
CA SER A 695 26.71 -7.24 -13.52
C SER A 695 25.67 -7.07 -12.40
N CYS A 696 24.95 -5.95 -12.34
CA CYS A 696 23.83 -5.77 -11.40
C CYS A 696 22.76 -6.81 -11.75
N SER A 697 22.34 -7.60 -10.76
CA SER A 697 21.22 -8.54 -10.96
C SER A 697 19.88 -7.82 -11.13
N ALA A 698 19.86 -6.49 -10.90
CA ALA A 698 18.64 -5.69 -11.01
C ALA A 698 18.10 -5.73 -12.44
N GLN A 699 16.89 -6.24 -12.57
CA GLN A 699 16.17 -6.28 -13.84
C GLN A 699 15.16 -5.12 -13.92
N VAL A 700 14.77 -4.77 -15.15
CA VAL A 700 13.69 -3.81 -15.40
C VAL A 700 12.45 -4.60 -15.80
N HIS A 701 11.44 -4.58 -14.95
CA HIS A 701 10.14 -5.20 -15.18
C HIS A 701 9.19 -4.21 -15.84
N HIS A 702 8.59 -4.64 -16.95
CA HIS A 702 7.53 -3.90 -17.61
C HIS A 702 6.19 -4.58 -17.35
N GLY A 703 5.20 -3.80 -16.95
CA GLY A 703 3.90 -4.37 -16.69
C GLY A 703 2.90 -3.38 -16.14
N THR A 704 2.02 -3.91 -15.31
CA THR A 704 0.97 -3.16 -14.64
C THR A 704 1.40 -2.84 -13.21
N CYS A 705 1.24 -1.59 -12.78
CA CYS A 705 1.39 -1.23 -11.37
C CYS A 705 0.02 -0.92 -10.78
N ILE A 706 -0.32 -1.55 -9.66
CA ILE A 706 -1.57 -1.30 -8.92
C ILE A 706 -1.32 -0.30 -7.79
N THR A 707 -2.16 0.73 -7.70
CA THR A 707 -2.18 1.66 -6.57
C THR A 707 -3.22 1.18 -5.56
N LEU A 708 -2.77 0.75 -4.38
CA LEU A 708 -3.64 0.37 -3.25
C LEU A 708 -3.73 1.54 -2.23
N PRO A 709 -4.90 1.77 -1.60
CA PRO A 709 -5.11 2.87 -0.65
C PRO A 709 -4.41 2.67 0.71
N GLY A 710 -4.00 1.44 1.05
CA GLY A 710 -3.40 1.14 2.34
C GLY A 710 -2.71 -0.22 2.37
N PHE A 711 -1.69 -0.35 3.21
CA PHE A 711 -0.94 -1.61 3.36
C PHE A 711 -1.79 -2.74 3.98
N MET A 712 -2.93 -2.42 4.59
CA MET A 712 -3.90 -3.42 5.06
C MET A 712 -4.34 -4.37 3.94
N LEU A 713 -4.45 -3.87 2.71
CA LEU A 713 -4.81 -4.68 1.53
C LEU A 713 -3.65 -5.49 0.97
N GLN A 714 -2.42 -5.37 1.48
CA GLN A 714 -1.29 -6.18 1.05
C GLN A 714 -1.34 -7.57 1.71
N SER A 715 -2.45 -8.28 1.52
CA SER A 715 -2.62 -9.68 1.90
C SER A 715 -2.30 -10.59 0.71
N GLN A 716 -1.90 -11.83 0.98
CA GLN A 716 -1.56 -12.78 -0.08
C GLN A 716 -2.67 -12.95 -1.13
N PRO A 717 -3.96 -13.13 -0.76
CA PRO A 717 -5.02 -13.28 -1.75
C PRO A 717 -5.19 -12.04 -2.64
N VAL A 718 -5.14 -10.83 -2.07
CA VAL A 718 -5.28 -9.58 -2.86
C VAL A 718 -4.11 -9.40 -3.83
N LEU A 719 -2.89 -9.63 -3.36
CA LEU A 719 -1.70 -9.47 -4.20
C LEU A 719 -1.64 -10.53 -5.31
N LYS A 720 -1.99 -11.79 -5.01
CA LYS A 720 -2.09 -12.84 -6.01
C LYS A 720 -3.19 -12.55 -7.02
N PHE A 721 -4.35 -12.06 -6.59
CA PHE A 721 -5.43 -11.63 -7.48
C PHE A 721 -4.94 -10.62 -8.52
N TYR A 722 -4.32 -9.50 -8.09
CA TYR A 722 -3.83 -8.48 -9.02
C TYR A 722 -2.65 -8.97 -9.86
N LYS A 723 -1.71 -9.72 -9.29
CA LYS A 723 -0.59 -10.31 -10.04
C LYS A 723 -1.11 -11.15 -11.20
N THR A 724 -2.12 -11.96 -10.91
CA THR A 724 -2.52 -13.07 -11.75
C THR A 724 -3.60 -12.69 -12.77
N VAL A 725 -4.65 -12.01 -12.32
CA VAL A 725 -5.77 -11.60 -13.20
C VAL A 725 -5.41 -10.37 -14.01
N HIS A 726 -4.63 -9.44 -13.44
CA HIS A 726 -4.32 -8.14 -14.07
C HIS A 726 -2.88 -8.02 -14.59
N GLY A 727 -2.05 -9.05 -14.37
CA GLY A 727 -0.63 -9.03 -14.75
C GLY A 727 0.15 -7.95 -14.01
N CYS A 728 -0.20 -7.67 -12.75
CA CYS A 728 0.49 -6.67 -11.95
C CYS A 728 1.90 -7.14 -11.57
N THR A 729 2.89 -6.30 -11.89
CA THR A 729 4.31 -6.53 -11.57
C THR A 729 4.71 -5.85 -10.26
N ALA A 730 3.94 -4.86 -9.80
CA ALA A 730 4.22 -4.15 -8.56
C ALA A 730 2.98 -3.47 -7.97
N VAL A 731 3.12 -3.07 -6.70
CA VAL A 731 2.16 -2.27 -5.95
C VAL A 731 2.80 -0.96 -5.51
N ASP A 732 2.12 0.15 -5.74
CA ASP A 732 2.43 1.45 -5.16
C ASP A 732 1.23 2.04 -4.39
N MET A 733 1.36 3.27 -3.91
CA MET A 733 0.31 3.98 -3.18
C MET A 733 0.04 5.39 -3.73
N GLN A 734 0.48 5.74 -4.94
CA GLN A 734 0.51 7.12 -5.44
C GLN A 734 0.27 7.28 -6.95
N SER A 735 0.72 6.35 -7.78
CA SER A 735 0.88 6.60 -9.22
C SER A 735 -0.45 6.90 -9.92
N SER A 736 -1.51 6.19 -9.54
CA SER A 736 -2.84 6.37 -10.10
C SER A 736 -3.46 7.73 -9.74
N TYR A 737 -3.17 8.26 -8.55
CA TYR A 737 -3.59 9.61 -8.15
C TYR A 737 -2.95 10.68 -9.04
N VAL A 738 -1.65 10.56 -9.33
CA VAL A 738 -0.95 11.45 -10.26
C VAL A 738 -1.54 11.35 -11.66
N ALA A 739 -1.72 10.13 -12.16
CA ALA A 739 -2.24 9.90 -13.51
C ALA A 739 -3.67 10.43 -13.68
N ARG A 740 -4.52 10.28 -12.66
CA ARG A 740 -5.88 10.82 -12.62
C ARG A 740 -5.89 12.34 -12.71
N GLN A 741 -5.13 13.01 -11.84
CA GLN A 741 -5.11 14.47 -11.82
C GLN A 741 -4.53 15.07 -13.11
N LEU A 742 -3.55 14.42 -13.74
CA LEU A 742 -3.05 14.85 -15.05
C LEU A 742 -4.11 14.74 -16.14
N GLU A 743 -4.84 13.63 -16.17
CA GLU A 743 -5.91 13.40 -17.15
C GLU A 743 -7.04 14.42 -17.00
N GLU A 744 -7.48 14.70 -15.77
CA GLU A 744 -8.51 15.70 -15.49
C GLU A 744 -8.06 17.13 -15.89
N CYS A 745 -6.80 17.49 -15.61
CA CYS A 745 -6.26 18.78 -16.04
C CYS A 745 -6.06 18.87 -17.56
N ARG A 746 -5.77 17.76 -18.24
CA ARG A 746 -5.75 17.73 -19.72
C ARG A 746 -7.14 17.95 -20.28
N ARG A 747 -8.16 17.23 -19.79
CA ARG A 747 -9.56 17.34 -20.27
C ARG A 747 -10.14 18.73 -20.12
N ASN A 748 -9.83 19.39 -19.00
CA ASN A 748 -10.30 20.75 -18.72
C ASN A 748 -9.39 21.86 -19.31
N GLY A 749 -8.40 21.50 -20.13
CA GLY A 749 -7.56 22.48 -20.85
C GLY A 749 -6.50 23.20 -20.00
N VAL A 750 -6.30 22.79 -18.73
CA VAL A 750 -5.24 23.33 -17.86
C VAL A 750 -3.85 22.96 -18.38
N LEU A 751 -3.71 21.75 -18.93
CA LEU A 751 -2.45 21.22 -19.45
C LEU A 751 -2.56 20.88 -20.94
N ARG A 752 -1.41 20.93 -21.62
CA ARG A 752 -1.31 20.43 -23.00
C ARG A 752 -1.48 18.91 -23.00
N GLN A 753 -2.20 18.41 -24.00
CA GLN A 753 -2.44 16.96 -24.17
C GLN A 753 -1.15 16.14 -24.31
N THR A 754 -0.07 16.78 -24.76
CA THR A 754 1.19 16.14 -25.11
C THR A 754 2.23 16.08 -24.00
N ILE A 755 1.98 16.66 -22.82
CA ILE A 755 3.01 16.65 -21.77
C ILE A 755 3.32 15.21 -21.33
N PRO A 756 4.60 14.81 -21.30
CA PRO A 756 4.96 13.48 -20.84
C PRO A 756 4.71 13.33 -19.34
N SER A 757 4.20 12.16 -18.94
CA SER A 757 4.25 11.70 -17.56
C SER A 757 5.12 10.46 -17.45
N ARG A 758 6.07 10.48 -16.51
CA ARG A 758 7.07 9.42 -16.34
C ARG A 758 6.98 8.80 -14.97
N TYR A 759 6.94 7.47 -14.91
CA TYR A 759 6.82 6.69 -13.68
C TYR A 759 7.89 5.62 -13.67
N LEU A 760 8.71 5.57 -12.62
CA LEU A 760 9.70 4.52 -12.44
C LEU A 760 9.92 4.26 -10.96
N PHE A 761 9.87 2.99 -10.59
CA PHE A 761 9.94 2.56 -9.20
C PHE A 761 11.08 1.58 -8.98
N TYR A 762 11.61 1.56 -7.77
CA TYR A 762 12.49 0.52 -7.28
C TYR A 762 11.76 -0.38 -6.28
N CYS A 763 11.99 -1.68 -6.38
CA CYS A 763 11.40 -2.69 -5.52
C CYS A 763 12.17 -2.78 -4.20
N ASP A 764 11.67 -2.16 -3.14
CA ASP A 764 12.28 -2.23 -1.80
C ASP A 764 11.72 -3.38 -0.94
N ASP A 765 10.63 -4.00 -1.37
CA ASP A 765 10.08 -5.18 -0.71
C ASP A 765 9.40 -6.10 -1.73
N MET A 766 9.28 -7.38 -1.37
CA MET A 766 8.68 -8.43 -2.17
C MET A 766 7.68 -9.20 -1.29
N PRO A 767 6.45 -8.71 -1.12
CA PRO A 767 5.48 -9.29 -0.19
C PRO A 767 5.13 -10.76 -0.49
N LEU A 768 5.20 -11.18 -1.76
CA LEU A 768 5.02 -12.58 -2.16
C LEU A 768 6.34 -13.38 -2.25
N GLY A 769 7.44 -12.80 -1.76
CA GLY A 769 8.78 -13.36 -1.89
C GLY A 769 9.43 -13.05 -3.25
N ASN A 770 10.72 -13.38 -3.37
CA ASN A 770 11.45 -13.32 -4.63
C ASN A 770 11.00 -14.49 -5.54
N GLU A 771 10.89 -14.26 -6.85
CA GLU A 771 10.51 -15.32 -7.79
C GLU A 771 11.52 -16.46 -7.85
N ASN A 772 12.79 -16.19 -7.60
CA ASN A 772 13.84 -17.21 -7.57
C ASN A 772 13.80 -18.08 -6.29
N GLY A 773 12.81 -17.90 -5.41
CA GLY A 773 12.70 -18.57 -4.10
C GLY A 773 13.77 -18.14 -3.08
N LEU A 774 14.71 -17.27 -3.47
CA LEU A 774 15.78 -16.78 -2.63
C LEU A 774 15.22 -15.97 -1.46
N VAL A 775 15.74 -16.23 -0.26
CA VAL A 775 15.47 -15.42 0.94
C VAL A 775 15.79 -13.96 0.65
N LEU A 776 14.90 -13.05 1.06
CA LEU A 776 15.11 -11.60 0.97
C LEU A 776 16.34 -11.20 1.80
N LYS A 777 17.50 -11.15 1.17
CA LYS A 777 18.73 -10.69 1.82
C LYS A 777 18.73 -9.16 1.93
N PRO A 778 19.40 -8.59 2.95
CA PRO A 778 19.65 -7.15 3.02
C PRO A 778 20.55 -6.71 1.85
N GLN A 779 19.93 -6.27 0.77
CA GLN A 779 20.59 -5.77 -0.44
C GLN A 779 20.64 -4.25 -0.47
N LYS A 780 21.13 -3.65 0.62
CA LYS A 780 21.09 -2.18 0.79
C LYS A 780 21.89 -1.46 -0.29
N ARG A 781 23.02 -2.02 -0.72
CA ARG A 781 23.90 -1.45 -1.76
C ARG A 781 23.21 -1.46 -3.12
N GLU A 782 22.61 -2.58 -3.47
CA GLU A 782 21.88 -2.79 -4.71
C GLU A 782 20.68 -1.84 -4.78
N ILE A 783 19.92 -1.71 -3.68
CA ILE A 783 18.78 -0.78 -3.60
C ILE A 783 19.21 0.68 -3.71
N ILE A 784 20.31 1.07 -3.05
CA ILE A 784 20.84 2.43 -3.21
C ILE A 784 21.23 2.68 -4.67
N SER A 785 21.89 1.71 -5.32
CA SER A 785 22.26 1.82 -6.73
C SER A 785 21.03 1.96 -7.62
N THR A 786 19.93 1.25 -7.34
CA THR A 786 18.71 1.34 -8.15
C THR A 786 17.90 2.62 -7.87
N ILE A 787 17.96 3.16 -6.65
CA ILE A 787 17.45 4.50 -6.33
C ILE A 787 18.16 5.57 -7.18
N TYR A 788 19.50 5.55 -7.24
CA TYR A 788 20.25 6.53 -8.04
C TYR A 788 20.10 6.29 -9.55
N ALA A 789 20.04 5.03 -10.01
CA ALA A 789 19.77 4.72 -11.42
C ALA A 789 18.40 5.27 -11.86
N THR A 790 17.36 5.09 -11.03
CA THR A 790 16.03 5.65 -11.27
C THR A 790 16.05 7.17 -11.37
N ALA A 791 16.71 7.83 -10.42
CA ALA A 791 16.81 9.29 -10.41
C ALA A 791 17.62 9.83 -11.60
N ARG A 792 18.76 9.21 -11.95
CA ARG A 792 19.54 9.56 -13.15
C ARG A 792 18.71 9.41 -14.42
N ALA A 793 17.95 8.32 -14.55
CA ALA A 793 17.14 8.06 -15.74
C ALA A 793 16.09 9.16 -15.94
N LEU A 794 15.35 9.52 -14.88
CA LEU A 794 14.34 10.58 -14.96
C LEU A 794 14.96 11.96 -15.18
N LEU A 795 16.04 12.30 -14.45
CA LEU A 795 16.70 13.60 -14.60
C LEU A 795 17.31 13.77 -16.00
N ARG A 796 17.88 12.72 -16.58
CA ARG A 796 18.35 12.76 -17.97
C ARG A 796 17.21 13.17 -18.92
N LYS A 797 16.03 12.55 -18.81
CA LYS A 797 14.87 12.91 -19.65
C LYS A 797 14.34 14.31 -19.40
N ILE A 798 14.44 14.81 -18.17
CA ILE A 798 14.03 16.18 -17.80
C ILE A 798 15.00 17.20 -18.39
N LEU A 799 16.31 16.96 -18.29
CA LEU A 799 17.34 17.88 -18.75
C LEU A 799 17.53 17.87 -20.29
N GLU A 800 17.21 16.76 -20.95
CA GLU A 800 17.29 16.66 -22.42
C GLU A 800 16.08 17.29 -23.14
N SER A 801 14.91 17.32 -22.50
CA SER A 801 13.68 17.86 -23.08
C SER A 801 13.68 19.38 -23.14
#